data_AF-A0A9N8NIF7-F1
#
_entry.id   AF-A0A9N8NIF7-F1
#
_cell.length_a   1.000
_cell.length_b   1.000
_cell.length_c   1.000
_cell.angle_alpha   90.00
_cell.angle_beta   90.00
_cell.angle_gamma   90.00
#
_symmetry.space_group_name_H-M   'P 1'
#
loop_
_entity.id
_entity.type
_entity.pdbx_description
1 polymer ?
#
loop_
_entity_poly.entity_id
_entity_poly.type
_entity_poly.pdbx_seq_one_letter_code
_entity_poly.pdbx_strand_id
1 'polypeptide(L)'
;MATSTTHHQESGKETSEFAHVNSVLEDEKPTQMDEERDWTGTAKKTDPEEIRLVKKLDWWIMPCLCLMYFLNYVDRNAIAQARLNNLEDDLNMTGTEFNTTVSILFVGYVLMQVPSNMLITKVKPGMYMSCWMLVWAAVSACTALVKSYAGLVVCRFFLGITEAPFYPGATYMLSIFYTRKEVAARIALLYCAQILATGFSGLIAAGIFAGMDGLAGLAGWRWLFIVEGAITALVAIIGFFMLPNTPTTTWWLNERERQIAHDRMEKDKVSDSEEGGSSWEGLKQACKDKRTWLFCLMQNFHLSACSFNSFFPTVVKTLGFNTTITLVMTCPPFIFAGAAGIFFGWNSGRMHERTWHITAGLSVAVVGFALAAATLNTAARYVACFIFPMGAYAVNSVIIGWASSTLSQTKEKKAVVLAMTNVGGQIGYIYGAYLWPKSDSPRYGIGFGASAGFALCSIACAWAIRILLVRENRRIRASTSEHVNLAIIHPIVNLNHPSIHLNPLPNPIKMSQFLHERILSEFVNPQTDSPLFSLLPGEVRDKIFSYVLTDHPDPGAHMQYSKQTCYTRPLYEAHQSTDTRILRTCRAVYRETWFKPFLLREHVRWATAPDRAPPGKSGVPYEVKHMLSRLLTQQPEQDKVEIERLRIFAQMYKLEEGLVAKILAEPALLAPRIVTLTIRHTDWWFWEDDEPLRFEGGWIEDVCKAMHWCTNQFCIELESLERKKDQIDKIADQMIKKWYFKRCDGVVLYADALGRKESRWSGDSTWGDRRWVRDETEPGRLDYYIVSVTFRPRIDIERSGGTVDREVFNASQKDWFDENELKIHLGDESRIEDPSPFEYVRDTRGAIQSFPTRKSVGIVNDGITPSFLRENDRVDSMLNISSACLRRREEHG
;
A
#
# COMPACT_ATOMS: atom_id res chain seq x y z
N MET A 1 16.58 73.60 5.92
CA MET A 1 15.46 74.54 5.73
C MET A 1 14.96 74.31 4.32
N ALA A 2 13.88 73.56 4.11
CA ALA A 2 12.47 73.90 4.30
C ALA A 2 11.81 74.00 2.91
N THR A 3 11.10 72.91 2.54
CA THR A 3 9.77 72.85 1.90
C THR A 3 9.39 73.88 0.82
N SER A 4 9.01 73.37 -0.37
CA SER A 4 7.72 73.72 -0.99
C SER A 4 7.31 72.74 -2.10
N THR A 5 6.11 72.22 -1.96
CA THR A 5 5.21 71.53 -2.90
C THR A 5 4.79 72.39 -4.10
N THR A 6 4.55 71.78 -5.28
CA THR A 6 3.30 71.91 -6.10
C THR A 6 3.31 70.98 -7.33
N HIS A 7 2.12 70.52 -7.71
CA HIS A 7 1.77 69.44 -8.65
C HIS A 7 1.42 69.91 -10.09
N HIS A 8 1.61 68.98 -11.05
CA HIS A 8 1.00 68.81 -12.40
C HIS A 8 1.38 69.82 -13.52
N GLN A 9 1.63 69.44 -14.79
CA GLN A 9 0.89 68.49 -15.64
C GLN A 9 1.67 68.05 -16.93
N GLU A 10 1.51 66.77 -17.32
CA GLU A 10 1.53 66.09 -18.64
C GLU A 10 2.62 66.29 -19.72
N SER A 11 3.32 65.20 -20.08
CA SER A 11 3.19 64.46 -21.37
C SER A 11 4.48 63.73 -21.74
N GLY A 12 4.39 62.45 -22.12
CA GLY A 12 5.48 61.69 -22.76
C GLY A 12 5.90 60.41 -22.03
N LYS A 13 5.07 59.37 -22.08
CA LYS A 13 5.43 57.99 -21.69
C LYS A 13 5.99 57.25 -22.91
N GLU A 14 7.30 57.04 -22.94
CA GLU A 14 7.92 55.96 -23.71
C GLU A 14 9.23 55.52 -23.03
N THR A 15 9.35 54.21 -22.85
CA THR A 15 10.55 53.43 -22.48
C THR A 15 11.09 53.48 -21.04
N SER A 16 11.52 52.31 -20.56
CA SER A 16 12.23 52.02 -19.31
C SER A 16 11.40 51.86 -18.02
N GLU A 17 10.78 50.69 -17.83
CA GLU A 17 10.65 50.11 -16.47
C GLU A 17 10.42 48.58 -16.49
N PHE A 18 11.28 47.83 -17.21
CA PHE A 18 11.36 46.36 -17.10
C PHE A 18 12.25 45.93 -15.91
N ALA A 19 12.17 46.64 -14.78
CA ALA A 19 13.02 46.37 -13.60
C ALA A 19 12.29 46.38 -12.25
N HIS A 20 11.00 46.71 -12.17
CA HIS A 20 10.29 46.75 -10.86
C HIS A 20 8.85 46.21 -10.88
N VAL A 21 8.66 45.02 -11.46
CA VAL A 21 7.47 44.18 -11.14
C VAL A 21 7.89 42.72 -10.87
N ASN A 22 9.05 42.53 -10.25
CA ASN A 22 9.52 41.22 -9.76
C ASN A 22 9.66 41.19 -8.22
N SER A 23 8.97 42.07 -7.49
CA SER A 23 9.11 42.18 -6.03
C SER A 23 7.80 42.27 -5.24
N VAL A 24 6.69 41.74 -5.76
CA VAL A 24 5.41 41.65 -5.00
C VAL A 24 4.78 40.25 -5.07
N LEU A 25 5.57 39.20 -5.24
CA LEU A 25 5.13 37.83 -5.00
C LEU A 25 6.23 37.06 -4.25
N GLU A 26 6.66 37.61 -3.12
CA GLU A 26 7.31 36.83 -2.08
C GLU A 26 6.24 36.00 -1.34
N ASP A 27 6.48 34.68 -1.32
CA ASP A 27 5.98 33.71 -0.36
C ASP A 27 4.47 33.59 -0.13
N GLU A 28 3.75 33.08 -1.14
CA GLU A 28 2.74 32.06 -0.86
C GLU A 28 3.28 30.70 -1.31
N LYS A 29 3.97 30.03 -0.38
CA LYS A 29 4.18 28.58 -0.48
C LYS A 29 2.80 27.96 -0.73
N PRO A 30 2.62 27.14 -1.78
CA PRO A 30 1.39 26.37 -1.88
C PRO A 30 1.29 25.57 -0.59
N THR A 31 0.19 25.74 0.13
CA THR A 31 -0.14 24.91 1.29
C THR A 31 -0.33 23.49 0.76
N GLN A 32 0.79 22.78 0.61
CA GLN A 32 0.82 21.35 0.72
C GLN A 32 0.11 21.08 2.04
N MET A 33 -1.14 20.60 1.97
CA MET A 33 -1.55 19.64 2.97
C MET A 33 -0.65 18.43 2.77
N ASP A 34 0.58 18.55 3.27
CA ASP A 34 1.39 17.43 3.65
C ASP A 34 0.47 16.62 4.56
N GLU A 35 -0.08 15.52 4.04
CA GLU A 35 -0.52 14.46 4.93
C GLU A 35 0.73 14.09 5.72
N GLU A 36 0.85 14.66 6.91
CA GLU A 36 1.99 14.52 7.80
C GLU A 36 2.03 13.06 8.26
N ARG A 37 2.61 12.21 7.40
CA ARG A 37 2.77 10.79 7.61
C ARG A 37 3.83 10.61 8.67
N ASP A 38 3.44 10.01 9.79
CA ASP A 38 4.37 9.65 10.87
C ASP A 38 5.47 8.69 10.36
N TRP A 39 6.56 8.48 11.11
CA TRP A 39 7.71 7.62 10.75
C TRP A 39 7.34 6.17 10.43
N THR A 40 6.11 5.77 10.76
CA THR A 40 5.47 4.48 10.45
C THR A 40 4.68 4.48 9.12
N GLY A 41 4.65 5.58 8.37
CA GLY A 41 4.11 5.67 7.01
C GLY A 41 2.59 5.70 6.88
N THR A 42 1.86 6.34 7.80
CA THR A 42 0.37 6.41 7.72
C THR A 42 -0.11 7.80 8.04
N ALA A 43 -1.15 8.23 7.32
CA ALA A 43 -1.78 9.54 7.45
C ALA A 43 -2.28 9.78 8.89
N LYS A 44 -2.25 11.04 9.33
CA LYS A 44 -2.92 11.46 10.57
C LYS A 44 -4.41 11.16 10.46
N LYS A 45 -5.02 10.68 11.55
CA LYS A 45 -6.47 10.49 11.62
C LYS A 45 -7.15 11.85 11.51
N THR A 46 -7.70 12.16 10.36
CA THR A 46 -8.39 13.42 10.09
C THR A 46 -9.91 13.29 10.18
N ASP A 47 -10.46 12.08 10.04
CA ASP A 47 -11.90 11.83 10.10
C ASP A 47 -12.44 11.82 11.56
N PRO A 48 -13.36 12.76 11.91
CA PRO A 48 -13.99 12.79 13.23
C PRO A 48 -14.77 11.51 13.59
N GLU A 49 -15.35 10.82 12.62
CA GLU A 49 -16.12 9.59 12.86
C GLU A 49 -15.20 8.44 13.27
N GLU A 50 -14.06 8.28 12.59
CA GLU A 50 -13.05 7.27 12.92
C GLU A 50 -12.48 7.50 14.33
N ILE A 51 -12.20 8.75 14.71
CA ILE A 51 -11.69 9.08 16.05
C ILE A 51 -12.69 8.70 17.14
N ARG A 52 -13.98 9.00 16.94
CA ARG A 52 -15.06 8.63 17.89
C ARG A 52 -15.20 7.12 18.01
N LEU A 53 -15.15 6.40 16.89
CA LEU A 53 -15.18 4.94 16.86
C LEU A 53 -14.02 4.36 17.68
N VAL A 54 -12.78 4.78 17.44
CA VAL A 54 -11.61 4.26 18.17
C VAL A 54 -11.71 4.50 19.68
N LYS A 55 -12.18 5.69 20.09
CA LYS A 55 -12.44 5.96 21.52
C LYS A 55 -13.50 5.04 22.11
N LYS A 56 -14.56 4.72 21.35
CA LYS A 56 -15.59 3.78 21.76
C LYS A 56 -15.03 2.35 21.89
N LEU A 57 -14.21 1.91 20.93
CA LEU A 57 -13.50 0.63 21.00
C LEU A 57 -12.61 0.58 22.25
N ASP A 58 -11.85 1.64 22.52
CA ASP A 58 -10.96 1.72 23.68
C ASP A 58 -11.73 1.60 24.99
N TRP A 59 -12.87 2.29 25.12
CA TRP A 59 -13.71 2.25 26.32
C TRP A 59 -14.33 0.88 26.61
N TRP A 60 -14.66 0.10 25.58
CA TRP A 60 -15.28 -1.21 25.76
C TRP A 60 -14.25 -2.35 25.89
N ILE A 61 -13.24 -2.37 25.01
CA ILE A 61 -12.30 -3.48 24.89
C ILE A 61 -11.18 -3.38 25.93
N MET A 62 -10.57 -2.19 26.09
CA MET A 62 -9.34 -2.07 26.87
C MET A 62 -9.54 -2.26 28.38
N PRO A 63 -10.55 -1.65 29.04
CA PRO A 63 -10.79 -1.89 30.47
C PRO A 63 -11.04 -3.37 30.76
N CYS A 64 -11.82 -4.04 29.91
CA CYS A 64 -12.12 -5.47 30.07
C CYS A 64 -10.85 -6.32 29.93
N LEU A 65 -10.09 -6.17 28.84
CA LEU A 65 -8.84 -6.92 28.65
C LEU A 65 -7.79 -6.62 29.73
N CYS A 66 -7.66 -5.35 30.15
CA CYS A 66 -6.74 -4.98 31.21
C CYS A 66 -7.14 -5.60 32.55
N LEU A 67 -8.43 -5.63 32.89
CA LEU A 67 -8.91 -6.24 34.12
C LEU A 67 -8.72 -7.77 34.11
N MET A 68 -9.04 -8.43 32.99
CA MET A 68 -8.80 -9.87 32.85
C MET A 68 -7.32 -10.22 32.95
N TYR A 69 -6.44 -9.41 32.33
CA TYR A 69 -4.99 -9.63 32.39
C TYR A 69 -4.41 -9.31 33.77
N PHE A 70 -4.98 -8.30 34.45
CA PHE A 70 -4.66 -8.00 35.83
C PHE A 70 -4.95 -9.21 36.72
N LEU A 71 -6.16 -9.77 36.64
CA LEU A 71 -6.53 -10.96 37.40
C LEU A 71 -5.67 -12.18 37.03
N ASN A 72 -5.24 -12.31 35.77
CA ASN A 72 -4.35 -13.38 35.35
C ASN A 72 -3.01 -13.35 36.08
N TYR A 73 -2.44 -12.16 36.27
CA TYR A 73 -1.20 -12.04 37.04
C TYR A 73 -1.42 -12.03 38.54
N VAL A 74 -2.59 -11.64 39.05
CA VAL A 74 -2.91 -11.81 40.48
C VAL A 74 -2.88 -13.29 40.85
N ASP A 75 -3.57 -14.13 40.07
CA ASP A 75 -3.63 -15.59 40.33
C ASP A 75 -2.26 -16.27 40.25
N ARG A 76 -1.44 -15.93 39.24
CA ARG A 76 -0.06 -16.42 39.13
C ARG A 76 0.79 -16.09 40.35
N ASN A 77 0.59 -14.90 40.92
CA ASN A 77 1.36 -14.43 42.08
C ASN A 77 0.77 -14.92 43.41
N ALA A 78 -0.47 -15.41 43.44
CA ALA A 78 -1.15 -15.87 44.65
C ALA A 78 -0.39 -16.95 45.40
N ILE A 79 0.28 -17.88 44.69
CA ILE A 79 1.13 -18.91 45.32
C ILE A 79 2.30 -18.35 46.10
N ALA A 80 2.92 -17.28 45.59
CA ALA A 80 4.05 -16.64 46.24
C ALA A 80 3.60 -15.98 47.55
N GLN A 81 2.38 -15.40 47.58
CA GLN A 81 1.79 -14.83 48.78
C GLN A 81 1.33 -15.92 49.76
N ALA A 82 0.68 -16.98 49.27
CA ALA A 82 0.22 -18.12 50.05
C ALA A 82 1.37 -18.80 50.82
N ARG A 83 2.59 -18.80 50.25
CA ARG A 83 3.80 -19.29 50.92
C ARG A 83 4.14 -18.55 52.21
N LEU A 84 3.75 -17.28 52.36
CA LEU A 84 4.01 -16.51 53.58
C LEU A 84 3.01 -16.82 54.69
N ASN A 85 1.88 -17.44 54.35
CA ASN A 85 0.92 -18.08 55.26
C ASN A 85 1.30 -19.58 55.42
N ASN A 86 0.40 -20.42 55.94
CA ASN A 86 0.68 -21.80 56.36
C ASN A 86 0.67 -22.82 55.22
N LEU A 87 0.86 -22.42 53.95
CA LEU A 87 0.72 -23.33 52.80
C LEU A 87 1.71 -24.51 52.82
N GLU A 88 3.00 -24.24 53.07
CA GLU A 88 4.03 -25.31 53.11
C GLU A 88 3.75 -26.29 54.25
N ASP A 89 3.30 -25.77 55.40
CA ASP A 89 3.02 -26.56 56.60
C ASP A 89 1.73 -27.39 56.44
N ASP A 90 0.65 -26.80 55.93
CA ASP A 90 -0.65 -27.46 55.72
C ASP A 90 -0.57 -28.63 54.71
N LEU A 91 0.38 -28.57 53.78
CA LEU A 91 0.56 -29.56 52.72
C LEU A 91 1.78 -30.48 52.94
N ASN A 92 2.48 -30.32 54.08
CA ASN A 92 3.71 -31.05 54.43
C ASN A 92 4.78 -30.99 53.33
N MET A 93 5.01 -29.81 52.76
CA MET A 93 5.95 -29.63 51.65
C MET A 93 7.40 -29.61 52.15
N THR A 94 8.30 -30.29 51.44
CA THR A 94 9.72 -30.40 51.79
C THR A 94 10.64 -30.08 50.60
N GLY A 95 11.86 -29.63 50.90
CA GLY A 95 12.92 -29.44 49.90
C GLY A 95 12.53 -28.53 48.74
N THR A 96 12.47 -29.09 47.53
CA THR A 96 12.21 -28.39 46.26
C THR A 96 10.77 -28.47 45.78
N GLU A 97 9.85 -29.03 46.58
CA GLU A 97 8.45 -29.25 46.19
C GLU A 97 7.70 -27.94 45.88
N PHE A 98 7.95 -26.87 46.64
CA PHE A 98 7.41 -25.54 46.32
C PHE A 98 7.87 -25.04 44.96
N ASN A 99 9.15 -25.23 44.65
CA ASN A 99 9.75 -24.78 43.39
C ASN A 99 9.14 -25.55 42.20
N THR A 100 8.89 -26.85 42.35
CA THR A 100 8.17 -27.66 41.36
C THR A 100 6.75 -27.17 41.14
N THR A 101 6.02 -26.78 42.19
CA THR A 101 4.67 -26.20 42.09
C THR A 101 4.65 -24.89 41.31
N VAL A 102 5.68 -24.05 41.43
CA VAL A 102 5.82 -22.82 40.64
C VAL A 102 6.13 -23.16 39.18
N SER A 103 7.08 -24.09 38.95
CA SER A 103 7.56 -24.46 37.63
C SER A 103 6.49 -25.14 36.75
N ILE A 104 5.71 -26.07 37.31
CA ILE A 104 4.78 -26.93 36.54
C ILE A 104 3.66 -26.15 35.84
N LEU A 105 3.27 -24.98 36.38
CA LEU A 105 2.32 -24.06 35.73
C LEU A 105 2.84 -23.63 34.35
N PHE A 106 4.11 -23.25 34.26
CA PHE A 106 4.71 -22.78 33.02
C PHE A 106 4.88 -23.91 32.01
N VAL A 107 5.07 -25.16 32.46
CA VAL A 107 5.06 -26.35 31.60
C VAL A 107 3.69 -26.51 30.92
N GLY A 108 2.60 -26.50 31.70
CA GLY A 108 1.24 -26.55 31.15
C GLY A 108 0.93 -25.38 30.21
N TYR A 109 1.40 -24.18 30.58
CA TYR A 109 1.23 -22.97 29.77
C TYR A 109 1.92 -23.07 28.41
N VAL A 110 3.19 -23.46 28.37
CA VAL A 110 3.97 -23.60 27.13
C VAL A 110 3.36 -24.66 26.19
N LEU A 111 2.90 -25.79 26.74
CA LEU A 111 2.29 -26.87 25.95
C LEU A 111 0.98 -26.43 25.28
N MET A 112 0.13 -25.68 25.99
CA MET A 112 -1.20 -25.30 25.48
C MET A 112 -1.20 -24.00 24.68
N GLN A 113 -0.15 -23.16 24.79
CA GLN A 113 -0.08 -21.86 24.11
C GLN A 113 -0.11 -21.99 22.57
N VAL A 114 0.63 -22.93 22.00
CA VAL A 114 0.65 -23.13 20.53
C VAL A 114 -0.67 -23.71 20.00
N PRO A 115 -1.22 -24.81 20.56
CA PRO A 115 -2.52 -25.34 20.15
C PRO A 115 -3.65 -24.31 20.27
N SER A 116 -3.68 -23.55 21.37
CA SER A 116 -4.71 -22.53 21.60
C SER A 116 -4.66 -21.41 20.54
N ASN A 117 -3.46 -20.94 20.19
CA ASN A 117 -3.31 -19.91 19.17
C ASN A 117 -3.77 -20.37 17.77
N MET A 118 -3.69 -21.67 17.47
CA MET A 118 -4.23 -22.24 16.23
C MET A 118 -5.76 -22.35 16.26
N LEU A 119 -6.34 -22.58 17.45
CA LEU A 119 -7.78 -22.73 17.62
C LEU A 119 -8.50 -21.37 17.55
N ILE A 120 -7.89 -20.30 18.06
CA ILE A 120 -8.57 -19.01 18.19
C ILE A 120 -8.99 -18.38 16.87
N THR A 121 -8.30 -18.69 15.77
CA THR A 121 -8.67 -18.19 14.44
C THR A 121 -9.95 -18.85 13.89
N LYS A 122 -10.38 -19.97 14.47
CA LYS A 122 -11.56 -20.75 14.04
C LYS A 122 -12.79 -20.51 14.91
N VAL A 123 -12.66 -19.79 16.01
CA VAL A 123 -13.72 -19.59 17.01
C VAL A 123 -13.95 -18.11 17.29
N LYS A 124 -15.08 -17.79 17.90
CA LYS A 124 -15.42 -16.43 18.30
C LYS A 124 -14.51 -15.98 19.45
N PRO A 125 -13.63 -14.97 19.27
CA PRO A 125 -12.54 -14.69 20.21
C PRO A 125 -13.02 -14.18 21.58
N GLY A 126 -14.06 -13.34 21.63
CA GLY A 126 -14.62 -12.82 22.88
C GLY A 126 -15.21 -13.93 23.76
N MET A 127 -15.99 -14.83 23.15
CA MET A 127 -16.53 -16.00 23.84
C MET A 127 -15.42 -16.97 24.26
N TYR A 128 -14.46 -17.23 23.37
CA TYR A 128 -13.35 -18.16 23.63
C TYR A 128 -12.54 -17.75 24.86
N MET A 129 -12.10 -16.48 24.93
CA MET A 129 -11.34 -16.00 26.08
C MET A 129 -12.13 -16.02 27.39
N SER A 130 -13.39 -15.62 27.34
CA SER A 130 -14.25 -15.59 28.53
C SER A 130 -14.54 -16.99 29.07
N CYS A 131 -14.79 -17.97 28.19
CA CYS A 131 -14.96 -19.37 28.59
C CYS A 131 -13.69 -19.95 29.22
N TRP A 132 -12.52 -19.74 28.60
CA TRP A 132 -11.26 -20.21 29.19
C TRP A 132 -10.93 -19.52 30.51
N MET A 133 -11.24 -18.23 30.64
CA MET A 133 -11.10 -17.51 31.91
C MET A 133 -12.00 -18.09 33.00
N LEU A 134 -13.24 -18.48 32.67
CA LEU A 134 -14.14 -19.12 33.63
C LEU A 134 -13.63 -20.50 34.07
N VAL A 135 -13.10 -21.30 33.14
CA VAL A 135 -12.48 -22.60 33.45
C VAL A 135 -11.24 -22.40 34.32
N TRP A 136 -10.37 -21.45 33.97
CA TRP A 136 -9.20 -21.08 34.76
C TRP A 136 -9.60 -20.61 36.18
N ALA A 137 -10.61 -19.76 36.32
CA ALA A 137 -11.12 -19.32 37.62
C ALA A 137 -11.61 -20.49 38.50
N ALA A 138 -12.31 -21.47 37.89
CA ALA A 138 -12.75 -22.66 38.58
C ALA A 138 -11.57 -23.54 39.04
N VAL A 139 -10.57 -23.75 38.17
CA VAL A 139 -9.36 -24.51 38.52
C VAL A 139 -8.55 -23.80 39.61
N SER A 140 -8.44 -22.48 39.56
CA SER A 140 -7.80 -21.67 40.62
C SER A 140 -8.50 -21.86 41.96
N ALA A 141 -9.83 -21.70 42.01
CA ALA A 141 -10.62 -21.89 43.23
C ALA A 141 -10.48 -23.32 43.80
N CYS A 142 -10.37 -24.34 42.96
CA CYS A 142 -10.10 -25.72 43.38
C CYS A 142 -8.77 -25.89 44.13
N THR A 143 -7.80 -24.96 43.98
CA THR A 143 -6.55 -24.96 44.76
C THR A 143 -6.83 -24.90 46.27
N ALA A 144 -7.89 -24.20 46.69
CA ALA A 144 -8.28 -24.13 48.10
C ALA A 144 -8.73 -25.47 48.69
N LEU A 145 -9.16 -26.43 47.86
CA LEU A 145 -9.61 -27.76 48.28
C LEU A 145 -8.46 -28.76 48.44
N VAL A 146 -7.25 -28.39 48.02
CA VAL A 146 -6.09 -29.27 48.04
C VAL A 146 -5.64 -29.55 49.48
N LYS A 147 -5.30 -30.82 49.73
CA LYS A 147 -4.81 -31.33 51.03
C LYS A 147 -3.45 -32.02 50.94
N SER A 148 -2.85 -32.10 49.76
CA SER A 148 -1.54 -32.73 49.54
C SER A 148 -0.72 -32.02 48.46
N TYR A 149 0.60 -32.16 48.52
CA TYR A 149 1.51 -31.65 47.48
C TYR A 149 1.13 -32.13 46.07
N ALA A 150 0.83 -33.41 45.89
CA ALA A 150 0.46 -33.96 44.59
C ALA A 150 -0.80 -33.30 44.02
N GLY A 151 -1.81 -33.05 44.87
CA GLY A 151 -3.02 -32.33 44.46
C GLY A 151 -2.71 -30.90 44.00
N LEU A 152 -1.77 -30.22 44.68
CA LEU A 152 -1.36 -28.86 44.33
C LEU A 152 -0.67 -28.84 42.96
N VAL A 153 0.25 -29.77 42.72
CA VAL A 153 0.95 -29.90 41.42
C VAL A 153 -0.02 -30.15 40.28
N VAL A 154 -0.98 -31.06 40.46
CA VAL A 154 -2.01 -31.36 39.45
C VAL A 154 -2.86 -30.13 39.17
N CYS A 155 -3.37 -29.45 40.21
CA CYS A 155 -4.12 -28.20 40.05
C CYS A 155 -3.31 -27.16 39.26
N ARG A 156 -2.01 -26.98 39.57
CA ARG A 156 -1.16 -26.01 38.88
C ARG A 156 -0.83 -26.35 37.44
N PHE A 157 -0.66 -27.62 37.11
CA PHE A 157 -0.50 -28.04 35.74
C PHE A 157 -1.74 -27.69 34.88
N PHE A 158 -2.94 -28.01 35.37
CA PHE A 158 -4.19 -27.66 34.69
C PHE A 158 -4.44 -26.14 34.67
N LEU A 159 -4.04 -25.43 35.71
CA LEU A 159 -4.08 -23.96 35.73
C LEU A 159 -3.26 -23.38 34.58
N GLY A 160 -2.03 -23.87 34.39
CA GLY A 160 -1.18 -23.50 33.26
C GLY A 160 -1.83 -23.74 31.90
N ILE A 161 -2.47 -24.91 31.71
CA ILE A 161 -3.20 -25.24 30.47
C ILE A 161 -4.35 -24.25 30.23
N THR A 162 -5.13 -23.95 31.26
CA THR A 162 -6.34 -23.12 31.15
C THR A 162 -6.06 -21.63 30.99
N GLU A 163 -4.91 -21.14 31.49
CA GLU A 163 -4.47 -19.76 31.30
C GLU A 163 -3.80 -19.47 29.95
N ALA A 164 -3.18 -20.49 29.34
CA ALA A 164 -2.43 -20.35 28.08
C ALA A 164 -3.17 -19.59 26.96
N PRO A 165 -4.49 -19.78 26.76
CA PRO A 165 -5.26 -19.12 25.70
C PRO A 165 -5.40 -17.61 25.83
N PHE A 166 -5.28 -17.05 27.03
CA PHE A 166 -5.66 -15.66 27.28
C PHE A 166 -4.79 -14.66 26.50
N TYR A 167 -3.46 -14.76 26.63
CA TYR A 167 -2.56 -13.78 26.03
C TYR A 167 -2.60 -13.78 24.49
N PRO A 168 -2.49 -14.94 23.79
CA PRO A 168 -2.71 -15.01 22.36
C PRO A 168 -4.08 -14.45 21.97
N GLY A 169 -5.12 -14.74 22.76
CA GLY A 169 -6.46 -14.23 22.48
C GLY A 169 -6.63 -12.74 22.59
N ALA A 170 -6.04 -12.12 23.61
CA ALA A 170 -6.05 -10.68 23.76
C ALA A 170 -5.33 -10.03 22.57
N THR A 171 -4.16 -10.54 22.19
CA THR A 171 -3.41 -9.99 21.04
C THR A 171 -4.13 -10.18 19.70
N TYR A 172 -4.80 -11.32 19.49
CA TYR A 172 -5.60 -11.57 18.30
C TYR A 172 -6.81 -10.64 18.24
N MET A 173 -7.57 -10.49 19.33
CA MET A 173 -8.69 -9.56 19.39
C MET A 173 -8.24 -8.13 19.08
N LEU A 174 -7.12 -7.67 19.67
CA LEU A 174 -6.59 -6.35 19.35
C LEU A 174 -6.26 -6.20 17.86
N SER A 175 -5.74 -7.24 17.22
CA SER A 175 -5.40 -7.21 15.78
C SER A 175 -6.61 -7.13 14.84
N ILE A 176 -7.82 -7.47 15.32
CA ILE A 176 -9.06 -7.44 14.51
C ILE A 176 -9.74 -6.07 14.58
N PHE A 177 -9.62 -5.35 15.72
CA PHE A 177 -10.31 -4.08 15.95
C PHE A 177 -9.41 -2.85 15.80
N TYR A 178 -8.09 -3.03 15.90
CA TYR A 178 -7.11 -1.96 15.89
C TYR A 178 -6.08 -2.13 14.79
N THR A 179 -5.71 -1.01 14.18
CA THR A 179 -4.65 -0.94 13.17
C THR A 179 -3.27 -1.25 13.78
N ARG A 180 -2.29 -1.58 12.94
CA ARG A 180 -0.95 -1.97 13.39
C ARG A 180 -0.25 -0.94 14.28
N LYS A 181 -0.51 0.36 14.10
CA LYS A 181 0.01 1.42 14.99
C LYS A 181 -0.68 1.43 16.34
N GLU A 182 -1.99 1.20 16.33
CA GLU A 182 -2.84 1.24 17.52
C GLU A 182 -2.60 0.06 18.45
N VAL A 183 -2.36 -1.13 17.88
CA VAL A 183 -2.12 -2.36 18.63
C VAL A 183 -0.91 -2.22 19.56
N ALA A 184 0.17 -1.59 19.11
CA ALA A 184 1.40 -1.45 19.91
C ALA A 184 1.17 -0.69 21.24
N ALA A 185 0.43 0.43 21.19
CA ALA A 185 0.11 1.21 22.39
C ALA A 185 -0.80 0.43 23.36
N ARG A 186 -1.73 -0.37 22.83
CA ARG A 186 -2.69 -1.15 23.62
C ARG A 186 -2.05 -2.36 24.28
N ILE A 187 -1.12 -3.02 23.60
CA ILE A 187 -0.28 -4.05 24.20
C ILE A 187 0.56 -3.47 25.35
N ALA A 188 1.10 -2.26 25.19
CA ALA A 188 1.83 -1.59 26.28
C ALA A 188 0.92 -1.33 27.51
N LEU A 189 -0.34 -0.94 27.29
CA LEU A 189 -1.31 -0.77 28.38
C LEU A 189 -1.62 -2.10 29.10
N LEU A 190 -1.76 -3.21 28.36
CA LEU A 190 -1.90 -4.55 28.96
C LEU A 190 -0.69 -4.88 29.84
N TYR A 191 0.54 -4.62 29.36
CA TYR A 191 1.74 -4.82 30.19
C TYR A 191 1.75 -3.99 31.47
N CYS A 192 1.21 -2.77 31.44
CA CYS A 192 1.05 -1.97 32.65
C CYS A 192 0.11 -2.65 33.65
N ALA A 193 -1.01 -3.23 33.18
CA ALA A 193 -1.94 -3.99 34.02
C ALA A 193 -1.26 -5.20 34.68
N GLN A 194 -0.40 -5.93 33.96
CA GLN A 194 0.41 -7.02 34.53
C GLN A 194 1.33 -6.55 35.67
N ILE A 195 2.05 -5.44 35.48
CA ILE A 195 3.00 -4.95 36.49
C ILE A 195 2.25 -4.49 37.73
N LEU A 196 1.12 -3.79 37.54
CA LEU A 196 0.24 -3.40 38.65
C LEU A 196 -0.30 -4.62 39.39
N ALA A 197 -0.82 -5.63 38.68
CA ALA A 197 -1.31 -6.87 39.30
C ALA A 197 -0.29 -7.54 40.21
N THR A 198 0.96 -7.54 39.78
CA THR A 198 2.07 -8.11 40.54
C THR A 198 2.31 -7.36 41.86
N GLY A 199 2.22 -6.03 41.86
CA GLY A 199 2.30 -5.22 43.07
C GLY A 199 1.07 -5.34 43.97
N PHE A 200 -0.12 -5.30 43.39
CA PHE A 200 -1.39 -5.34 44.15
C PHE A 200 -1.72 -6.74 44.70
N SER A 201 -1.20 -7.82 44.11
CA SER A 201 -1.39 -9.19 44.62
C SER A 201 -0.98 -9.33 46.09
N GLY A 202 0.15 -8.74 46.49
CA GLY A 202 0.58 -8.73 47.90
C GLY A 202 -0.38 -7.94 48.80
N LEU A 203 -0.91 -6.81 48.33
CA LEU A 203 -1.87 -5.99 49.08
C LEU A 203 -3.20 -6.73 49.30
N ILE A 204 -3.70 -7.44 48.27
CA ILE A 204 -4.90 -8.28 48.34
C ILE A 204 -4.69 -9.40 49.37
N ALA A 205 -3.55 -10.10 49.28
CA ALA A 205 -3.21 -11.16 50.23
C ALA A 205 -3.08 -10.64 51.67
N ALA A 206 -2.49 -9.44 51.88
CA ALA A 206 -2.39 -8.83 53.20
C ALA A 206 -3.76 -8.59 53.83
N GLY A 207 -4.73 -8.08 53.06
CA GLY A 207 -6.10 -7.84 53.53
C GLY A 207 -6.82 -9.14 53.87
N ILE A 208 -6.70 -10.17 53.02
CA ILE A 208 -7.34 -11.47 53.24
C ILE A 208 -6.75 -12.18 54.45
N PHE A 209 -5.41 -12.22 54.58
CA PHE A 209 -4.77 -12.88 55.72
C PHE A 209 -5.02 -12.15 57.04
N ALA A 210 -5.16 -10.83 57.03
CA ALA A 210 -5.48 -10.07 58.24
C ALA A 210 -6.94 -10.24 58.68
N GLY A 211 -7.88 -10.39 57.74
CA GLY A 211 -9.32 -10.39 58.03
C GLY A 211 -10.02 -11.75 58.00
N MET A 212 -9.46 -12.75 57.32
CA MET A 212 -10.14 -14.02 57.01
C MET A 212 -9.34 -15.27 57.42
N ASP A 213 -8.16 -15.12 58.00
CA ASP A 213 -7.39 -16.27 58.49
C ASP A 213 -8.13 -16.96 59.65
N GLY A 214 -8.37 -18.27 59.52
CA GLY A 214 -9.16 -19.06 60.47
C GLY A 214 -10.69 -18.90 60.34
N LEU A 215 -11.17 -18.00 59.47
CA LEU A 215 -12.60 -17.81 59.24
C LEU A 215 -13.22 -19.08 58.63
N ALA A 216 -14.34 -19.54 59.20
CA ALA A 216 -14.99 -20.81 58.84
C ALA A 216 -14.05 -22.05 58.93
N GLY A 217 -12.99 -21.99 59.74
CA GLY A 217 -12.03 -23.09 59.91
C GLY A 217 -11.08 -23.29 58.72
N LEU A 218 -10.99 -22.30 57.82
CA LEU A 218 -10.10 -22.34 56.67
C LEU A 218 -8.87 -21.43 56.90
N ALA A 219 -7.70 -21.90 56.48
CA ALA A 219 -6.48 -21.09 56.46
C ALA A 219 -6.61 -19.93 55.47
N GLY A 220 -5.97 -18.80 55.76
CA GLY A 220 -6.03 -17.58 54.96
C GLY A 220 -5.62 -17.78 53.49
N TRP A 221 -4.65 -18.66 53.22
CA TRP A 221 -4.26 -18.99 51.85
C TRP A 221 -5.38 -19.68 51.05
N ARG A 222 -6.28 -20.43 51.69
CA ARG A 222 -7.43 -21.04 51.02
C ARG A 222 -8.46 -19.97 50.66
N TRP A 223 -8.71 -19.02 51.56
CA TRP A 223 -9.56 -17.87 51.28
C TRP A 223 -9.03 -17.00 50.14
N LEU A 224 -7.70 -16.87 50.03
CA LEU A 224 -7.06 -16.16 48.90
C LEU A 224 -7.51 -16.73 47.54
N PHE A 225 -7.36 -18.05 47.33
CA PHE A 225 -7.77 -18.68 46.07
C PHE A 225 -9.29 -18.69 45.86
N ILE A 226 -10.10 -18.79 46.91
CA ILE A 226 -11.57 -18.73 46.80
C ILE A 226 -12.02 -17.34 46.33
N VAL A 227 -11.53 -16.29 46.98
CA VAL A 227 -11.91 -14.91 46.67
C VAL A 227 -11.42 -14.50 45.29
N GLU A 228 -10.15 -14.79 44.97
CA GLU A 228 -9.58 -14.50 43.65
C GLU A 228 -10.29 -15.27 42.54
N GLY A 229 -10.58 -16.57 42.75
CA GLY A 229 -11.34 -17.39 41.82
C GLY A 229 -12.77 -16.86 41.60
N ALA A 230 -13.47 -16.45 42.66
CA ALA A 230 -14.83 -15.92 42.56
C ALA A 230 -14.89 -14.58 41.80
N ILE A 231 -13.96 -13.66 42.09
CA ILE A 231 -13.86 -12.38 41.38
C ILE A 231 -13.52 -12.62 39.90
N THR A 232 -12.60 -13.54 39.63
CA THR A 232 -12.21 -13.91 38.26
C THR A 232 -13.37 -14.53 37.49
N ALA A 233 -14.16 -15.40 38.11
CA ALA A 233 -15.36 -15.97 37.50
C ALA A 233 -16.42 -14.90 37.19
N LEU A 234 -16.63 -13.94 38.09
CA LEU A 234 -17.55 -12.82 37.85
C LEU A 234 -17.10 -11.97 36.66
N VAL A 235 -15.82 -11.62 36.60
CA VAL A 235 -15.25 -10.86 35.47
C VAL A 235 -15.33 -11.66 34.17
N ALA A 236 -15.13 -12.98 34.20
CA ALA A 236 -15.28 -13.83 33.04
C ALA A 236 -16.72 -13.84 32.50
N ILE A 237 -17.72 -13.89 33.38
CA ILE A 237 -19.14 -13.83 33.00
C ILE A 237 -19.47 -12.46 32.38
N ILE A 238 -19.00 -11.36 32.98
CA ILE A 238 -19.16 -10.01 32.42
C ILE A 238 -18.46 -9.91 31.05
N GLY A 239 -17.24 -10.40 30.96
CA GLY A 239 -16.44 -10.45 29.73
C GLY A 239 -17.14 -11.20 28.60
N PHE A 240 -17.86 -12.28 28.92
CA PHE A 240 -18.61 -13.06 27.93
C PHE A 240 -19.66 -12.23 27.18
N PHE A 241 -20.30 -11.26 27.85
CA PHE A 241 -21.30 -10.37 27.25
C PHE A 241 -20.70 -9.07 26.68
N MET A 242 -19.59 -8.58 27.26
CA MET A 242 -18.97 -7.32 26.87
C MET A 242 -17.95 -7.44 25.72
N LEU A 243 -17.15 -8.52 25.68
CA LEU A 243 -16.07 -8.65 24.72
C LEU A 243 -16.59 -8.88 23.29
N PRO A 244 -16.08 -8.13 22.30
CA PRO A 244 -16.57 -8.23 20.94
C PRO A 244 -15.98 -9.44 20.20
N ASN A 245 -16.70 -9.98 19.21
CA ASN A 245 -16.22 -11.14 18.45
C ASN A 245 -15.59 -10.72 17.12
N THR A 246 -16.35 -10.03 16.27
CA THR A 246 -15.85 -9.43 15.02
C THR A 246 -16.43 -8.03 14.85
N PRO A 247 -15.77 -7.12 14.10
CA PRO A 247 -16.27 -5.77 13.83
C PRO A 247 -17.69 -5.77 13.27
N THR A 248 -18.01 -6.76 12.44
CA THR A 248 -19.32 -6.91 11.78
C THR A 248 -20.43 -7.46 12.69
N THR A 249 -20.10 -8.24 13.72
CA THR A 249 -21.10 -8.93 14.58
C THR A 249 -21.27 -8.28 15.95
N THR A 250 -20.49 -7.25 16.26
CA THR A 250 -20.48 -6.63 17.59
C THR A 250 -21.77 -5.85 17.85
N TRP A 251 -22.45 -6.18 18.94
CA TRP A 251 -23.81 -5.71 19.22
C TRP A 251 -23.88 -4.24 19.63
N TRP A 252 -22.85 -3.71 20.31
CA TRP A 252 -22.79 -2.31 20.76
C TRP A 252 -22.26 -1.32 19.70
N LEU A 253 -21.92 -1.82 18.50
CA LEU A 253 -21.60 -1.00 17.33
C LEU A 253 -22.83 -0.85 16.43
N ASN A 254 -23.11 0.39 16.00
CA ASN A 254 -24.15 0.69 15.01
C ASN A 254 -23.68 0.34 13.60
N GLU A 255 -24.59 0.23 12.64
CA GLU A 255 -24.26 -0.22 11.27
C GLU A 255 -23.17 0.63 10.58
N ARG A 256 -23.27 1.95 10.70
CA ARG A 256 -22.24 2.88 10.19
C ARG A 256 -20.88 2.67 10.87
N GLU A 257 -20.87 2.48 12.19
CA GLU A 257 -19.64 2.22 12.96
C GLU A 257 -19.00 0.88 12.58
N ARG A 258 -19.81 -0.15 12.29
CA ARG A 258 -19.34 -1.46 11.81
C ARG A 258 -18.68 -1.35 10.44
N GLN A 259 -19.27 -0.58 9.53
CA GLN A 259 -18.69 -0.31 8.21
C GLN A 259 -17.35 0.41 8.35
N ILE A 260 -17.28 1.49 9.13
CA ILE A 260 -16.01 2.21 9.37
C ILE A 260 -14.97 1.28 10.01
N ALA A 261 -15.36 0.44 10.97
CA ALA A 261 -14.48 -0.53 11.61
C ALA A 261 -13.99 -1.61 10.63
N HIS A 262 -14.81 -2.01 9.66
CA HIS A 262 -14.42 -2.94 8.61
C HIS A 262 -13.47 -2.27 7.60
N ASP A 263 -13.87 -1.13 7.04
CA ASP A 263 -13.14 -0.39 6.01
C ASP A 263 -11.75 0.03 6.48
N ARG A 264 -11.62 0.47 7.74
CA ARG A 264 -10.30 0.84 8.29
C ARG A 264 -9.36 -0.35 8.42
N MET A 265 -9.89 -1.51 8.77
CA MET A 265 -9.11 -2.74 8.88
C MET A 265 -8.75 -3.29 7.51
N GLU A 266 -9.62 -3.15 6.51
CA GLU A 266 -9.32 -3.44 5.11
C GLU A 266 -8.24 -2.52 4.54
N LYS A 267 -8.30 -1.21 4.82
CA LYS A 267 -7.28 -0.23 4.43
C LYS A 267 -5.92 -0.49 5.08
N ASP A 268 -5.88 -1.00 6.32
CA ASP A 268 -4.62 -1.36 6.99
C ASP A 268 -4.08 -2.75 6.58
N LYS A 269 -4.79 -3.50 5.73
CA LYS A 269 -4.22 -4.68 5.05
C LYS A 269 -3.20 -4.18 4.00
N VAL A 270 -1.94 -4.03 4.42
CA VAL A 270 -0.83 -3.91 3.46
C VAL A 270 -0.85 -5.13 2.56
N SER A 271 -0.99 -4.87 1.25
CA SER A 271 -0.82 -5.79 0.12
C SER A 271 -1.00 -7.24 0.54
N ASP A 272 -2.23 -7.73 0.49
CA ASP A 272 -2.42 -9.17 0.45
C ASP A 272 -1.62 -9.67 -0.75
N SER A 273 -0.46 -10.27 -0.47
CA SER A 273 0.03 -11.33 -1.33
C SER A 273 -1.15 -12.28 -1.45
N GLU A 274 -1.79 -12.33 -2.61
CA GLU A 274 -2.87 -13.30 -2.90
C GLU A 274 -2.37 -14.75 -2.83
N GLU A 275 -1.11 -14.98 -2.50
CA GLU A 275 -0.71 -16.17 -1.78
C GLU A 275 -0.72 -15.86 -0.28
N GLY A 276 -1.83 -16.19 0.38
CA GLY A 276 -1.80 -16.46 1.80
C GLY A 276 -0.82 -17.61 2.02
N GLY A 277 0.44 -17.29 2.32
CA GLY A 277 1.37 -18.28 2.82
C GLY A 277 0.73 -18.93 4.04
N SER A 278 0.60 -20.25 4.05
CA SER A 278 0.06 -20.95 5.22
C SER A 278 0.81 -20.50 6.48
N SER A 279 0.16 -20.46 7.65
CA SER A 279 0.86 -20.25 8.93
C SER A 279 2.06 -21.18 9.09
N TRP A 280 2.03 -22.33 8.40
CA TRP A 280 3.14 -23.25 8.24
C TRP A 280 4.35 -22.67 7.48
N GLU A 281 4.14 -21.94 6.39
CA GLU A 281 5.21 -21.27 5.65
C GLU A 281 5.78 -20.11 6.49
N GLY A 282 4.92 -19.36 7.20
CA GLY A 282 5.36 -18.36 8.18
C GLY A 282 6.22 -18.99 9.30
N LEU A 283 5.83 -20.15 9.82
CA LEU A 283 6.62 -20.92 10.80
C LEU A 283 7.95 -21.40 10.21
N LYS A 284 7.95 -21.94 9.01
CA LYS A 284 9.17 -22.38 8.31
C LYS A 284 10.14 -21.23 8.08
N GLN A 285 9.63 -20.06 7.69
CA GLN A 285 10.43 -18.84 7.56
C GLN A 285 10.96 -18.34 8.91
N ALA A 286 10.14 -18.38 9.97
CA ALA A 286 10.55 -17.99 11.32
C ALA A 286 11.65 -18.91 11.88
N CYS A 287 11.49 -20.23 11.74
CA CYS A 287 12.45 -21.24 12.19
C CYS A 287 13.78 -21.20 11.43
N LYS A 288 13.77 -20.85 10.14
CA LYS A 288 14.99 -20.68 9.33
C LYS A 288 15.73 -19.37 9.64
N ASP A 289 15.05 -18.38 10.18
CA ASP A 289 15.67 -17.09 10.49
C ASP A 289 16.43 -17.14 11.81
N LYS A 290 17.76 -17.09 11.73
CA LYS A 290 18.67 -17.04 12.88
C LYS A 290 18.36 -15.89 13.85
N ARG A 291 17.79 -14.78 13.36
CA ARG A 291 17.44 -13.62 14.20
C ARG A 291 16.28 -13.96 15.13
N THR A 292 15.32 -14.78 14.70
CA THR A 292 14.20 -15.26 15.52
C THR A 292 14.72 -15.96 16.77
N TRP A 293 15.62 -16.92 16.61
CA TRP A 293 16.20 -17.67 17.73
C TRP A 293 16.98 -16.78 18.69
N LEU A 294 17.66 -15.76 18.18
CA LEU A 294 18.38 -14.82 19.03
C LEU A 294 17.44 -13.90 19.82
N PHE A 295 16.29 -13.50 19.27
CA PHE A 295 15.22 -12.82 20.02
C PHE A 295 14.56 -13.74 21.06
N CYS A 296 14.28 -15.00 20.71
CA CYS A 296 13.76 -15.99 21.65
C CYS A 296 14.72 -16.20 22.83
N LEU A 297 16.03 -16.30 22.55
CA LEU A 297 17.07 -16.46 23.56
C LEU A 297 17.21 -15.21 24.43
N MET A 298 17.17 -14.01 23.82
CA MET A 298 17.20 -12.74 24.54
C MET A 298 16.01 -12.61 25.51
N GLN A 299 14.81 -13.00 25.05
CA GLN A 299 13.59 -13.00 25.85
C GLN A 299 13.62 -14.08 26.94
N ASN A 300 14.19 -15.26 26.66
CA ASN A 300 14.39 -16.30 27.66
C ASN A 300 15.26 -15.78 28.81
N PHE A 301 16.45 -15.25 28.52
CA PHE A 301 17.32 -14.68 29.54
C PHE A 301 16.68 -13.51 30.29
N HIS A 302 15.91 -12.66 29.61
CA HIS A 302 15.16 -11.58 30.26
C HIS A 302 14.13 -12.11 31.27
N LEU A 303 13.27 -13.04 30.88
CA LEU A 303 12.26 -13.62 31.80
C LEU A 303 12.90 -14.44 32.92
N SER A 304 14.01 -15.12 32.65
CA SER A 304 14.77 -15.83 33.69
C SER A 304 15.36 -14.88 34.71
N ALA A 305 15.82 -13.69 34.29
CA ALA A 305 16.22 -12.64 35.23
C ALA A 305 15.05 -12.19 36.11
N CYS A 306 13.83 -12.16 35.57
CA CYS A 306 12.58 -11.82 36.27
C CYS A 306 12.02 -12.96 37.16
N SER A 307 12.63 -14.15 37.18
CA SER A 307 12.16 -15.30 37.99
C SER A 307 12.10 -15.04 39.50
N PHE A 308 12.80 -14.00 39.99
CA PHE A 308 12.70 -13.54 41.38
C PHE A 308 11.26 -13.25 41.81
N ASN A 309 10.38 -12.92 40.87
CA ASN A 309 9.03 -12.50 41.14
C ASN A 309 8.23 -13.50 41.99
N SER A 310 8.34 -14.81 41.68
CA SER A 310 7.67 -15.88 42.42
C SER A 310 8.17 -16.08 43.85
N PHE A 311 9.29 -15.43 44.21
CA PHE A 311 9.92 -15.49 45.53
C PHE A 311 10.05 -14.11 46.18
N PHE A 312 9.55 -13.06 45.52
CA PHE A 312 9.72 -11.69 45.98
C PHE A 312 9.11 -11.45 47.37
N PRO A 313 7.89 -11.94 47.70
CA PRO A 313 7.36 -11.85 49.06
C PRO A 313 8.27 -12.54 50.09
N THR A 314 8.87 -13.70 49.74
CA THR A 314 9.81 -14.42 50.60
C THR A 314 11.09 -13.62 50.83
N VAL A 315 11.60 -12.95 49.80
CA VAL A 315 12.74 -12.03 49.90
C VAL A 315 12.40 -10.87 50.83
N VAL A 316 11.24 -10.23 50.67
CA VAL A 316 10.82 -9.11 51.54
C VAL A 316 10.61 -9.58 52.99
N LYS A 317 10.17 -10.83 53.22
CA LYS A 317 10.04 -11.43 54.57
C LYS A 317 11.38 -11.47 55.32
N THR A 318 12.51 -11.56 54.61
CA THR A 318 13.85 -11.53 55.25
C THR A 318 14.20 -10.18 55.89
N LEU A 319 13.43 -9.12 55.63
CA LEU A 319 13.59 -7.82 56.28
C LEU A 319 13.17 -7.84 57.76
N GLY A 320 12.45 -8.87 58.20
CA GLY A 320 12.08 -9.09 59.61
C GLY A 320 10.77 -8.43 60.06
N PHE A 321 9.95 -7.92 59.14
CA PHE A 321 8.63 -7.39 59.46
C PHE A 321 7.59 -8.52 59.63
N ASN A 322 6.44 -8.20 60.23
CA ASN A 322 5.32 -9.14 60.30
C ASN A 322 4.77 -9.46 58.89
N THR A 323 3.97 -10.53 58.76
CA THR A 323 3.46 -11.00 57.47
C THR A 323 2.66 -9.93 56.73
N THR A 324 1.76 -9.22 57.42
CA THR A 324 0.92 -8.19 56.80
C THR A 324 1.73 -7.02 56.25
N ILE A 325 2.66 -6.47 57.04
CA ILE A 325 3.54 -5.38 56.61
C ILE A 325 4.45 -5.85 55.47
N THR A 326 5.00 -7.08 55.57
CA THR A 326 5.82 -7.69 54.51
C THR A 326 5.08 -7.70 53.18
N LEU A 327 3.82 -8.15 53.18
CA LEU A 327 2.98 -8.23 51.98
C LEU A 327 2.65 -6.84 51.43
N VAL A 328 2.32 -5.86 52.29
CA VAL A 328 2.08 -4.47 51.88
C VAL A 328 3.33 -3.85 51.26
N MET A 329 4.51 -4.12 51.82
CA MET A 329 5.79 -3.60 51.34
C MET A 329 6.20 -4.16 49.96
N THR A 330 5.55 -5.22 49.48
CA THR A 330 5.80 -5.73 48.12
C THR A 330 5.25 -4.81 47.04
N CYS A 331 4.20 -4.04 47.31
CA CYS A 331 3.49 -3.24 46.31
C CYS A 331 4.30 -2.04 45.77
N PRO A 332 4.90 -1.17 46.62
CA PRO A 332 5.56 0.05 46.13
C PRO A 332 6.66 -0.19 45.09
N PRO A 333 7.57 -1.18 45.23
CA PRO A 333 8.57 -1.48 44.21
C PRO A 333 8.00 -1.73 42.80
N PHE A 334 6.88 -2.43 42.68
CA PHE A 334 6.27 -2.71 41.38
C PHE A 334 5.56 -1.49 40.77
N ILE A 335 5.04 -0.57 41.59
CA ILE A 335 4.48 0.70 41.09
C ILE A 335 5.58 1.53 40.41
N PHE A 336 6.75 1.65 41.05
CA PHE A 336 7.91 2.32 40.45
C PHE A 336 8.43 1.59 39.21
N ALA A 337 8.44 0.26 39.23
CA ALA A 337 8.79 -0.53 38.05
C ALA A 337 7.82 -0.32 36.88
N GLY A 338 6.52 -0.18 37.16
CA GLY A 338 5.50 0.15 36.16
C GLY A 338 5.74 1.52 35.54
N ALA A 339 5.97 2.54 36.36
CA ALA A 339 6.28 3.89 35.90
C ALA A 339 7.56 3.93 35.03
N ALA A 340 8.61 3.22 35.46
CA ALA A 340 9.84 3.11 34.69
C ALA A 340 9.63 2.37 33.37
N GLY A 341 8.81 1.31 33.33
CA GLY A 341 8.51 0.60 32.10
C GLY A 341 7.74 1.44 31.07
N ILE A 342 6.81 2.28 31.52
CA ILE A 342 6.13 3.26 30.65
C ILE A 342 7.16 4.26 30.10
N PHE A 343 8.01 4.82 30.98
CA PHE A 343 9.03 5.78 30.60
C PHE A 343 10.04 5.21 29.58
N PHE A 344 10.58 4.02 29.83
CA PHE A 344 11.54 3.36 28.93
C PHE A 344 10.90 2.99 27.59
N GLY A 345 9.66 2.49 27.60
CA GLY A 345 8.93 2.18 26.37
C GLY A 345 8.71 3.43 25.51
N TRP A 346 8.27 4.53 26.13
CA TRP A 346 8.07 5.81 25.45
C TRP A 346 9.39 6.41 24.92
N ASN A 347 10.43 6.46 25.76
CA ASN A 347 11.73 7.02 25.40
C ASN A 347 12.44 6.20 24.31
N SER A 348 12.34 4.87 24.37
CA SER A 348 12.88 3.98 23.32
C SER A 348 12.17 4.17 21.99
N GLY A 349 10.87 4.47 22.00
CA GLY A 349 10.12 4.82 20.80
C GLY A 349 10.63 6.11 20.18
N ARG A 350 10.86 7.15 21.00
CA ARG A 350 11.28 8.49 20.56
C ARG A 350 12.73 8.55 20.06
N MET A 351 13.67 7.89 20.74
CA MET A 351 15.09 7.94 20.35
C MET A 351 15.47 6.93 19.26
N HIS A 352 14.56 6.02 18.88
CA HIS A 352 14.78 4.93 17.93
C HIS A 352 15.96 3.96 18.24
N GLU A 353 16.60 4.09 19.41
CA GLU A 353 17.79 3.34 19.83
C GLU A 353 17.45 2.25 20.86
N ARG A 354 17.04 1.06 20.42
CA ARG A 354 16.53 0.00 21.32
C ARG A 354 17.61 -0.69 22.16
N THR A 355 18.80 -0.89 21.61
CA THR A 355 19.90 -1.62 22.30
C THR A 355 20.37 -0.90 23.56
N TRP A 356 20.46 0.44 23.51
CA TRP A 356 20.89 1.24 24.66
C TRP A 356 19.86 1.22 25.79
N HIS A 357 18.55 1.24 25.48
CA HIS A 357 17.51 1.12 26.50
C HIS A 357 17.52 -0.24 27.19
N ILE A 358 17.67 -1.33 26.41
CA ILE A 358 17.82 -2.69 26.95
C ILE A 358 19.06 -2.75 27.86
N THR A 359 20.19 -2.21 27.41
CA THR A 359 21.44 -2.20 28.19
C THR A 359 21.27 -1.41 29.48
N ALA A 360 20.76 -0.17 29.42
CA ALA A 360 20.59 0.67 30.59
C ALA A 360 19.63 0.05 31.62
N GLY A 361 18.46 -0.45 31.18
CA GLY A 361 17.48 -1.05 32.08
C GLY A 361 18.01 -2.32 32.76
N LEU A 362 18.65 -3.22 32.00
CA LEU A 362 19.21 -4.44 32.57
C LEU A 362 20.47 -4.17 33.41
N SER A 363 21.27 -3.16 33.09
CA SER A 363 22.39 -2.74 33.96
C SER A 363 21.89 -2.22 35.31
N VAL A 364 20.80 -1.44 35.33
CA VAL A 364 20.13 -1.04 36.57
C VAL A 364 19.65 -2.28 37.34
N ALA A 365 19.07 -3.27 36.65
CA ALA A 365 18.64 -4.52 37.27
C ALA A 365 19.82 -5.28 37.91
N VAL A 366 20.94 -5.40 37.21
CA VAL A 366 22.18 -6.04 37.70
C VAL A 366 22.70 -5.35 38.97
N VAL A 367 22.72 -4.01 39.00
CA VAL A 367 23.11 -3.26 40.20
C VAL A 367 22.15 -3.56 41.36
N GLY A 368 20.85 -3.60 41.11
CA GLY A 368 19.85 -3.94 42.12
C GLY A 368 20.01 -5.37 42.66
N PHE A 369 20.23 -6.36 41.79
CA PHE A 369 20.47 -7.75 42.19
C PHE A 369 21.78 -7.89 42.98
N ALA A 370 22.86 -7.25 42.52
CA ALA A 370 24.14 -7.24 43.22
C ALA A 370 24.01 -6.59 44.61
N LEU A 371 23.29 -5.48 44.73
CA LEU A 371 23.03 -4.82 46.01
C LEU A 371 22.21 -5.73 46.94
N ALA A 372 21.14 -6.35 46.45
CA ALA A 372 20.31 -7.26 47.23
C ALA A 372 21.08 -8.50 47.73
N ALA A 373 22.06 -8.97 46.95
CA ALA A 373 22.95 -10.05 47.32
C ALA A 373 24.11 -9.58 48.21
N ALA A 374 24.56 -8.33 48.15
CA ALA A 374 25.74 -7.85 48.87
C ALA A 374 25.46 -7.53 50.34
N THR A 375 24.25 -7.10 50.68
CA THR A 375 23.92 -6.57 52.02
C THR A 375 22.72 -7.25 52.67
N LEU A 376 22.76 -7.35 54.00
CA LEU A 376 21.63 -7.76 54.85
C LEU A 376 21.02 -6.57 55.61
N ASN A 377 21.53 -5.35 55.39
CA ASN A 377 20.95 -4.14 55.99
C ASN A 377 19.54 -3.90 55.43
N THR A 378 18.54 -3.77 56.31
CA THR A 378 17.13 -3.66 55.96
C THR A 378 16.84 -2.53 54.97
N ALA A 379 17.38 -1.33 55.20
CA ALA A 379 17.14 -0.17 54.34
C ALA A 379 17.78 -0.35 52.96
N ALA A 380 19.07 -0.73 52.91
CA ALA A 380 19.77 -0.95 51.65
C ALA A 380 19.16 -2.08 50.82
N ARG A 381 18.70 -3.15 51.49
CA ARG A 381 18.04 -4.28 50.84
C ARG A 381 16.65 -3.94 50.32
N TYR A 382 15.88 -3.13 51.05
CA TYR A 382 14.59 -2.65 50.55
C TYR A 382 14.77 -1.69 49.37
N VAL A 383 15.78 -0.80 49.40
CA VAL A 383 16.16 0.02 48.23
C VAL A 383 16.52 -0.85 47.03
N ALA A 384 17.26 -1.95 47.23
CA ALA A 384 17.54 -2.91 46.16
C ALA A 384 16.24 -3.47 45.56
N CYS A 385 15.23 -3.77 46.39
CA CYS A 385 13.90 -4.20 45.95
C CYS A 385 13.20 -3.18 45.05
N PHE A 386 13.51 -1.88 45.05
CA PHE A 386 13.01 -0.94 44.04
C PHE A 386 13.84 -0.99 42.76
N ILE A 387 15.16 -1.08 42.88
CA ILE A 387 16.08 -0.95 41.75
C ILE A 387 15.96 -2.13 40.79
N PHE A 388 15.98 -3.38 41.29
CA PHE A 388 16.01 -4.53 40.39
C PHE A 388 14.72 -4.76 39.59
N PRO A 389 13.50 -4.63 40.15
CA PRO A 389 12.29 -4.76 39.35
C PRO A 389 12.15 -3.61 38.36
N MET A 390 12.56 -2.40 38.76
CA MET A 390 12.53 -1.23 37.89
C MET A 390 13.35 -1.44 36.61
N GLY A 391 14.58 -1.93 36.74
CA GLY A 391 15.39 -2.28 35.58
C GLY A 391 14.87 -3.48 34.79
N ALA A 392 14.46 -4.55 35.49
CA ALA A 392 14.07 -5.80 34.86
C ALA A 392 12.76 -5.69 34.06
N TYR A 393 11.72 -5.07 34.63
CA TYR A 393 10.42 -4.95 33.94
C TYR A 393 10.40 -3.86 32.86
N ALA A 394 11.26 -2.84 32.96
CA ALA A 394 11.25 -1.74 31.99
C ALA A 394 11.65 -2.13 30.57
N VAL A 395 12.31 -3.28 30.42
CA VAL A 395 12.93 -3.71 29.16
C VAL A 395 12.03 -4.64 28.33
N ASN A 396 11.04 -5.29 28.95
CA ASN A 396 10.20 -6.30 28.29
C ASN A 396 9.49 -5.77 27.03
N SER A 397 8.86 -4.60 27.15
CA SER A 397 8.13 -3.96 26.04
C SER A 397 9.06 -3.55 24.89
N VAL A 398 10.30 -3.15 25.22
CA VAL A 398 11.33 -2.77 24.24
C VAL A 398 11.79 -3.99 23.43
N ILE A 399 12.03 -5.14 24.08
CA ILE A 399 12.43 -6.38 23.40
C ILE A 399 11.35 -6.85 22.43
N ILE A 400 10.11 -6.94 22.89
CA ILE A 400 8.98 -7.40 22.07
C ILE A 400 8.72 -6.44 20.91
N GLY A 401 8.76 -5.13 21.17
CA GLY A 401 8.67 -4.11 20.13
C GLY A 401 9.79 -4.21 19.10
N TRP A 402 11.01 -4.54 19.53
CA TRP A 402 12.14 -4.72 18.63
C TRP A 402 11.99 -5.95 17.72
N ALA A 403 11.63 -7.10 18.30
CA ALA A 403 11.38 -8.33 17.57
C ALA A 403 10.28 -8.12 16.50
N SER A 404 9.18 -7.48 16.91
CA SER A 404 8.05 -7.12 16.05
C SER A 404 8.46 -6.26 14.86
N SER A 405 9.35 -5.28 15.06
CA SER A 405 9.81 -4.36 14.00
C SER A 405 10.91 -4.92 13.10
N THR A 406 11.71 -5.88 13.59
CA THR A 406 12.86 -6.42 12.86
C THR A 406 12.48 -7.60 11.97
N LEU A 407 11.49 -8.39 12.38
CA LEU A 407 11.12 -9.66 11.74
C LEU A 407 9.78 -9.59 10.99
N SER A 408 9.28 -8.38 10.71
CA SER A 408 7.98 -8.11 10.07
C SER A 408 7.95 -8.23 8.54
N GLN A 409 8.76 -9.11 7.95
CA GLN A 409 8.84 -9.26 6.49
C GLN A 409 7.51 -9.77 5.88
N THR A 410 6.81 -10.66 6.58
CA THR A 410 5.46 -11.15 6.26
C THR A 410 4.59 -11.11 7.50
N LYS A 411 3.26 -11.02 7.34
CA LYS A 411 2.30 -10.94 8.46
C LYS A 411 2.35 -12.24 9.29
N GLU A 412 2.43 -13.37 8.61
CA GLU A 412 2.42 -14.73 9.19
C GLU A 412 3.70 -15.00 9.97
N LYS A 413 4.87 -14.68 9.39
CA LYS A 413 6.16 -14.81 10.09
C LYS A 413 6.18 -13.94 11.34
N LYS A 414 5.67 -12.69 11.26
CA LYS A 414 5.62 -11.78 12.41
C LYS A 414 4.81 -12.37 13.57
N ALA A 415 3.61 -12.90 13.30
CA ALA A 415 2.76 -13.50 14.33
C ALA A 415 3.44 -14.71 14.98
N VAL A 416 4.04 -15.59 14.16
CA VAL A 416 4.75 -16.78 14.66
C VAL A 416 5.98 -16.40 15.48
N VAL A 417 6.78 -15.42 15.04
CA VAL A 417 7.96 -14.94 15.76
C VAL A 417 7.59 -14.39 17.13
N LEU A 418 6.52 -13.59 17.24
CA LEU A 418 6.08 -13.05 18.53
C LEU A 418 5.62 -14.16 19.47
N ALA A 419 4.88 -15.15 18.97
CA ALA A 419 4.48 -16.32 19.74
C ALA A 419 5.70 -17.14 20.20
N MET A 420 6.64 -17.43 19.30
CA MET A 420 7.89 -18.14 19.62
C MET A 420 8.74 -17.39 20.65
N THR A 421 8.82 -16.06 20.53
CA THR A 421 9.57 -15.22 21.47
C THR A 421 8.94 -15.27 22.86
N ASN A 422 7.60 -15.19 22.94
CA ASN A 422 6.89 -15.30 24.22
C ASN A 422 7.06 -16.68 24.86
N VAL A 423 6.87 -17.77 24.09
CA VAL A 423 7.09 -19.15 24.56
C VAL A 423 8.53 -19.33 25.03
N GLY A 424 9.51 -18.87 24.23
CA GLY A 424 10.93 -18.88 24.59
C GLY A 424 11.18 -18.18 25.91
N GLY A 425 10.53 -17.04 26.16
CA GLY A 425 10.53 -16.35 27.43
C GLY A 425 10.01 -17.19 28.60
N GLN A 426 8.81 -17.77 28.47
CA GLN A 426 8.14 -18.50 29.56
C GLN A 426 8.89 -19.75 30.01
N ILE A 427 9.68 -20.38 29.13
CA ILE A 427 10.59 -21.47 29.50
C ILE A 427 11.57 -21.05 30.61
N GLY A 428 11.94 -19.76 30.67
CA GLY A 428 12.81 -19.21 31.69
C GLY A 428 12.28 -19.38 33.12
N TYR A 429 10.97 -19.30 33.32
CA TYR A 429 10.35 -19.48 34.63
C TYR A 429 10.35 -20.95 35.11
N ILE A 430 10.42 -21.93 34.20
CA ILE A 430 10.46 -23.36 34.54
C ILE A 430 11.70 -23.69 35.35
N TYR A 431 12.89 -23.37 34.80
CA TYR A 431 14.15 -23.61 35.51
C TYR A 431 14.44 -22.51 36.54
N GLY A 432 13.96 -21.29 36.31
CA GLY A 432 14.13 -20.16 37.22
C GLY A 432 13.61 -20.43 38.63
N ALA A 433 12.52 -21.21 38.76
CA ALA A 433 11.98 -21.61 40.05
C ALA A 433 12.97 -22.38 40.94
N TYR A 434 13.93 -23.11 40.36
CA TYR A 434 14.91 -23.90 41.10
C TYR A 434 16.14 -23.10 41.58
N LEU A 435 16.28 -21.84 41.14
CA LEU A 435 17.41 -20.97 41.49
C LEU A 435 17.25 -20.27 42.83
N TRP A 436 16.13 -20.49 43.53
CA TRP A 436 15.79 -19.87 44.81
C TRP A 436 15.68 -20.92 45.94
N PRO A 437 16.76 -21.64 46.28
CA PRO A 437 16.70 -22.65 47.33
C PRO A 437 16.54 -22.01 48.72
N LYS A 438 15.75 -22.65 49.58
CA LYS A 438 15.54 -22.20 50.98
C LYS A 438 16.85 -22.19 51.79
N SER A 439 17.82 -23.05 51.42
CA SER A 439 19.14 -23.14 52.07
C SER A 439 20.01 -21.89 51.91
N ASP A 440 19.72 -21.04 50.93
CA ASP A 440 20.46 -19.80 50.67
C ASP A 440 19.81 -18.58 51.36
N SER A 441 18.72 -18.79 52.11
CA SER A 441 18.13 -17.79 53.00
C SER A 441 19.10 -17.43 54.14
N PRO A 442 19.18 -16.16 54.59
CA PRO A 442 18.37 -15.03 54.18
C PRO A 442 18.93 -14.30 52.96
N ARG A 443 20.11 -14.63 52.44
CA ARG A 443 20.83 -13.80 51.46
C ARG A 443 20.32 -13.98 50.02
N TYR A 444 19.92 -15.18 49.64
CA TYR A 444 19.51 -15.56 48.29
C TYR A 444 20.52 -15.16 47.21
N GLY A 445 21.82 -15.29 47.52
CA GLY A 445 22.91 -14.91 46.62
C GLY A 445 22.94 -15.71 45.32
N ILE A 446 22.54 -16.98 45.34
CA ILE A 446 22.41 -17.84 44.15
C ILE A 446 21.33 -17.28 43.23
N GLY A 447 20.14 -16.99 43.78
CA GLY A 447 19.00 -16.47 43.02
C GLY A 447 19.32 -15.11 42.39
N PHE A 448 19.80 -14.16 43.20
CA PHE A 448 20.18 -12.84 42.70
C PHE A 448 21.37 -12.87 41.73
N GLY A 449 22.39 -13.69 42.01
CA GLY A 449 23.54 -13.88 41.13
C GLY A 449 23.16 -14.46 39.78
N ALA A 450 22.28 -15.46 39.77
CA ALA A 450 21.75 -16.04 38.53
C ALA A 450 20.90 -15.03 37.76
N SER A 451 20.01 -14.28 38.43
CA SER A 451 19.22 -13.21 37.80
C SER A 451 20.11 -12.13 37.18
N ALA A 452 21.18 -11.72 37.84
CA ALA A 452 22.17 -10.79 37.29
C ALA A 452 22.90 -11.39 36.08
N GLY A 453 23.31 -12.65 36.15
CA GLY A 453 23.93 -13.38 35.04
C GLY A 453 23.03 -13.43 33.80
N PHE A 454 21.76 -13.77 33.97
CA PHE A 454 20.79 -13.78 32.87
C PHE A 454 20.54 -12.38 32.29
N ALA A 455 20.47 -11.35 33.14
CA ALA A 455 20.38 -9.96 32.66
C ALA A 455 21.59 -9.60 31.77
N LEU A 456 22.81 -9.95 32.16
CA LEU A 456 24.01 -9.75 31.33
C LEU A 456 23.98 -10.55 30.03
N CYS A 457 23.51 -11.80 30.05
CA CYS A 457 23.34 -12.61 28.85
C CYS A 457 22.31 -11.99 27.89
N SER A 458 21.20 -11.43 28.41
CA SER A 458 20.21 -10.73 27.59
C SER A 458 20.79 -9.45 26.96
N ILE A 459 21.61 -8.68 27.69
CA ILE A 459 22.40 -7.57 27.14
C ILE A 459 23.32 -8.06 26.01
N ALA A 460 24.04 -9.15 26.21
CA ALA A 460 24.92 -9.72 25.20
C ALA A 460 24.14 -10.10 23.92
N CYS A 461 22.97 -10.71 24.05
CA CYS A 461 22.08 -10.99 22.92
C CYS A 461 21.62 -9.72 22.20
N ALA A 462 21.29 -8.65 22.94
CA ALA A 462 20.89 -7.38 22.36
C ALA A 462 22.01 -6.75 21.51
N TRP A 463 23.25 -6.78 22.00
CA TRP A 463 24.41 -6.33 21.25
C TRP A 463 24.73 -7.25 20.06
N ALA A 464 24.57 -8.57 20.20
CA ALA A 464 24.72 -9.50 19.10
C ALA A 464 23.73 -9.22 17.96
N ILE A 465 22.43 -8.99 18.27
CA ILE A 465 21.45 -8.54 17.27
C ILE A 465 21.90 -7.22 16.63
N ARG A 466 22.32 -6.23 17.43
CA ARG A 466 22.77 -4.93 16.89
C ARG A 466 23.92 -5.10 15.90
N ILE A 467 24.94 -5.88 16.25
CA ILE A 467 26.09 -6.15 15.39
C ILE A 467 25.65 -6.88 14.12
N LEU A 468 24.76 -7.87 14.22
CA LEU A 468 24.23 -8.58 13.06
C LEU A 468 23.46 -7.64 12.12
N LEU A 469 22.58 -6.79 12.66
CA LEU A 469 21.81 -5.82 11.87
C LEU A 469 22.70 -4.76 11.23
N VAL A 470 23.71 -4.24 11.94
CA VAL A 470 24.68 -3.29 11.38
C VAL A 470 25.50 -3.94 10.27
N ARG A 471 25.93 -5.21 10.44
CA ARG A 471 26.64 -5.96 9.39
C ARG A 471 25.77 -6.20 8.17
N GLU A 472 24.52 -6.56 8.36
CA GLU A 472 23.56 -6.77 7.27
C GLU A 472 23.31 -5.45 6.52
N ASN A 473 23.07 -4.36 7.25
CA ASN A 473 22.90 -3.02 6.67
C ASN A 473 24.15 -2.56 5.93
N ARG A 474 25.35 -2.85 6.45
CA ARG A 474 26.62 -2.58 5.75
C ARG A 474 26.76 -3.44 4.50
N ARG A 475 26.37 -4.72 4.51
CA ARG A 475 26.37 -5.57 3.31
C ARG A 475 25.42 -5.05 2.24
N ILE A 476 24.21 -4.66 2.62
CA ILE A 476 23.21 -4.06 1.72
C ILE A 476 23.74 -2.74 1.15
N ARG A 477 24.36 -1.89 1.98
CA ARG A 477 25.00 -0.65 1.53
C ARG A 477 26.21 -0.93 0.65
N ALA A 478 27.05 -1.90 0.97
CA ALA A 478 28.23 -2.27 0.20
C ALA A 478 27.86 -2.87 -1.15
N SER A 479 26.84 -3.73 -1.24
CA SER A 479 26.30 -4.16 -2.54
C SER A 479 25.78 -2.96 -3.32
N THR A 480 25.08 -2.03 -2.66
CA THR A 480 24.65 -0.77 -3.30
C THR A 480 25.83 0.12 -3.73
N SER A 481 26.96 0.11 -3.00
CA SER A 481 28.14 0.99 -3.22
C SER A 481 29.15 0.40 -4.20
N GLU A 482 29.33 -0.92 -4.25
CA GLU A 482 30.12 -1.60 -5.29
C GLU A 482 29.45 -1.47 -6.65
N HIS A 483 28.11 -1.50 -6.70
CA HIS A 483 27.37 -1.15 -7.91
C HIS A 483 27.57 0.32 -8.34
N VAL A 484 27.89 1.23 -7.40
CA VAL A 484 28.20 2.65 -7.69
C VAL A 484 29.68 2.86 -8.07
N ASN A 485 30.63 2.17 -7.43
CA ASN A 485 32.08 2.36 -7.67
C ASN A 485 32.61 1.61 -8.91
N LEU A 486 32.05 0.44 -9.27
CA LEU A 486 32.40 -0.23 -10.54
C LEU A 486 31.85 0.52 -11.77
N ALA A 487 30.86 1.39 -11.59
CA ALA A 487 30.36 2.27 -12.66
C ALA A 487 31.24 3.52 -12.89
N ILE A 488 32.15 3.86 -11.96
CA ILE A 488 33.02 5.05 -12.04
C ILE A 488 34.38 4.72 -12.68
N ILE A 489 34.78 3.44 -12.77
CA ILE A 489 36.12 3.03 -13.23
C ILE A 489 36.02 2.17 -14.51
N HIS A 490 35.55 2.74 -15.62
CA HIS A 490 35.99 2.47 -17.01
C HIS A 490 35.17 3.37 -17.96
N PRO A 491 35.76 4.14 -18.91
CA PRO A 491 36.97 3.80 -19.67
C PRO A 491 38.00 4.96 -19.77
N ILE A 492 39.19 4.78 -19.19
CA ILE A 492 40.40 5.45 -19.66
C ILE A 492 41.53 4.43 -19.60
N VAL A 493 42.04 4.01 -20.76
CA VAL A 493 43.45 3.80 -21.12
C VAL A 493 43.54 2.89 -22.38
N ASN A 494 44.41 3.34 -23.27
CA ASN A 494 44.57 3.07 -24.70
C ASN A 494 45.52 1.90 -25.04
N LEU A 495 45.33 1.34 -26.25
CA LEU A 495 46.29 0.83 -27.26
C LEU A 495 47.61 0.08 -26.89
N ASN A 496 47.82 -1.02 -27.65
CA ASN A 496 49.08 -1.70 -28.08
C ASN A 496 49.50 -3.05 -27.41
N HIS A 497 49.65 -4.07 -28.28
CA HIS A 497 50.15 -5.47 -28.10
C HIS A 497 51.67 -5.55 -27.70
N PRO A 498 52.33 -6.74 -27.53
CA PRO A 498 51.92 -8.12 -27.14
C PRO A 498 52.87 -8.82 -26.10
N SER A 499 52.54 -10.07 -25.69
CA SER A 499 53.42 -11.14 -25.13
C SER A 499 53.56 -11.27 -23.60
N ILE A 500 53.10 -12.41 -23.06
CA ILE A 500 53.86 -13.43 -22.28
C ILE A 500 52.91 -14.22 -21.36
N HIS A 501 53.01 -15.55 -21.49
CA HIS A 501 52.32 -16.59 -20.72
C HIS A 501 52.65 -16.57 -19.23
N LEU A 502 51.64 -16.81 -18.39
CA LEU A 502 51.71 -17.66 -17.19
C LEU A 502 50.28 -18.06 -16.77
N ASN A 503 49.92 -19.32 -17.03
CA ASN A 503 48.83 -20.05 -16.34
C ASN A 503 49.36 -20.52 -14.97
N PRO A 504 48.55 -20.75 -13.89
CA PRO A 504 47.33 -21.58 -13.97
C PRO A 504 46.18 -21.32 -12.95
N LEU A 505 44.95 -21.71 -13.32
CA LEU A 505 43.99 -22.59 -12.60
C LEU A 505 42.53 -22.33 -13.08
N PRO A 506 41.63 -23.33 -13.01
CA PRO A 506 40.61 -23.55 -14.03
C PRO A 506 39.30 -22.80 -13.79
N ASN A 507 38.80 -22.21 -14.89
CA ASN A 507 37.42 -21.87 -15.23
C ASN A 507 36.45 -21.42 -14.10
N PRO A 508 36.09 -20.12 -14.04
CA PRO A 508 34.87 -19.69 -13.37
C PRO A 508 33.65 -20.17 -14.16
N ILE A 509 32.85 -21.03 -13.53
CA ILE A 509 31.58 -21.52 -14.08
C ILE A 509 30.60 -20.35 -14.14
N LYS A 510 30.33 -19.93 -15.39
CA LYS A 510 29.14 -19.22 -15.90
C LYS A 510 28.51 -18.17 -14.98
N MET A 511 28.95 -16.94 -15.22
CA MET A 511 28.24 -15.69 -14.94
C MET A 511 26.78 -15.79 -15.41
N SER A 512 25.83 -15.87 -14.46
CA SER A 512 24.42 -15.70 -14.79
C SER A 512 24.18 -14.22 -15.09
N GLN A 513 23.95 -13.94 -16.37
CA GLN A 513 23.56 -12.65 -16.94
C GLN A 513 22.66 -11.82 -16.01
N PHE A 514 22.98 -10.53 -15.88
CA PHE A 514 22.07 -9.57 -15.26
C PHE A 514 20.73 -9.58 -15.99
N LEU A 515 19.64 -9.49 -15.22
CA LEU A 515 18.27 -9.57 -15.73
C LEU A 515 18.03 -8.60 -16.90
N HIS A 516 18.62 -7.40 -16.88
CA HIS A 516 18.53 -6.40 -17.95
C HIS A 516 19.25 -6.82 -19.26
N GLU A 517 20.47 -7.35 -19.18
CA GLU A 517 21.18 -7.92 -20.34
C GLU A 517 20.50 -9.20 -20.84
N ARG A 518 19.89 -10.02 -19.96
CA ARG A 518 19.04 -11.15 -20.36
C ARG A 518 17.76 -10.70 -21.08
N ILE A 519 17.12 -9.62 -20.60
CA ILE A 519 15.92 -9.04 -21.21
C ILE A 519 16.22 -8.43 -22.59
N LEU A 520 17.42 -7.87 -22.80
CA LEU A 520 17.84 -7.29 -24.07
C LEU A 520 18.50 -8.29 -25.03
N SER A 521 18.98 -9.44 -24.54
CA SER A 521 19.66 -10.48 -25.34
C SER A 521 18.81 -11.73 -25.61
N GLU A 522 17.74 -11.97 -24.85
CA GLU A 522 16.71 -12.94 -25.22
C GLU A 522 15.94 -12.41 -26.44
N PHE A 523 15.76 -13.24 -27.47
CA PHE A 523 14.86 -12.92 -28.58
C PHE A 523 13.48 -12.62 -27.99
N VAL A 524 13.12 -11.34 -27.95
CA VAL A 524 11.83 -10.91 -27.44
C VAL A 524 10.79 -11.39 -28.44
N ASN A 525 10.06 -12.43 -28.05
CA ASN A 525 8.90 -12.89 -28.79
C ASN A 525 7.93 -11.69 -28.98
N PRO A 526 7.52 -11.39 -30.22
CA PRO A 526 6.68 -10.23 -30.52
C PRO A 526 5.39 -10.23 -29.67
N GLN A 527 4.78 -9.06 -29.49
CA GLN A 527 3.55 -8.89 -28.69
C GLN A 527 2.39 -9.85 -29.06
N THR A 528 2.47 -10.48 -30.21
CA THR A 528 1.54 -11.49 -30.75
C THR A 528 1.49 -12.80 -29.97
N ASP A 529 2.51 -13.12 -29.17
CA ASP A 529 2.65 -14.45 -28.56
C ASP A 529 1.87 -14.65 -27.25
N SER A 530 1.34 -13.57 -26.66
CA SER A 530 0.34 -13.70 -25.58
C SER A 530 -1.05 -13.73 -26.22
N PRO A 531 -1.78 -14.86 -26.16
CA PRO A 531 -3.08 -15.01 -26.81
C PRO A 531 -4.14 -14.04 -26.26
N LEU A 532 -3.98 -13.54 -25.03
CA LEU A 532 -4.88 -12.57 -24.41
C LEU A 532 -4.50 -11.12 -24.70
N PHE A 533 -3.19 -10.81 -24.81
CA PHE A 533 -2.69 -9.45 -25.05
C PHE A 533 -2.81 -9.03 -26.52
N SER A 534 -2.65 -9.98 -27.45
CA SER A 534 -2.76 -9.75 -28.89
C SER A 534 -4.19 -9.42 -29.36
N LEU A 535 -5.20 -9.87 -28.62
CA LEU A 535 -6.63 -9.60 -28.88
C LEU A 535 -7.07 -8.19 -28.47
N LEU A 536 -6.33 -7.50 -27.60
CA LEU A 536 -6.75 -6.20 -27.06
C LEU A 536 -6.26 -5.05 -27.94
N PRO A 537 -7.08 -4.02 -28.24
CA PRO A 537 -6.63 -2.84 -28.97
C PRO A 537 -5.60 -1.98 -28.22
N GLY A 538 -4.73 -1.25 -28.92
CA GLY A 538 -3.63 -0.47 -28.35
C GLY A 538 -4.05 0.53 -27.26
N GLU A 539 -5.23 1.11 -27.40
CA GLU A 539 -5.87 2.09 -26.52
C GLU A 539 -6.42 1.49 -25.23
N VAL A 540 -6.72 0.18 -25.23
CA VAL A 540 -7.12 -0.59 -24.05
C VAL A 540 -5.88 -1.08 -23.31
N ARG A 541 -4.85 -1.50 -24.06
CA ARG A 541 -3.49 -1.75 -23.51
C ARG A 541 -3.01 -0.49 -22.77
N ASP A 542 -3.26 0.69 -23.35
CA ASP A 542 -3.54 1.98 -22.68
C ASP A 542 -3.62 2.00 -21.16
N LYS A 543 -4.73 1.38 -20.77
CA LYS A 543 -5.44 1.54 -19.53
C LYS A 543 -5.20 0.38 -18.58
N ILE A 544 -4.65 -0.74 -19.06
CA ILE A 544 -4.25 -1.86 -18.19
C ILE A 544 -3.23 -1.37 -17.17
N PHE A 545 -2.23 -0.62 -17.62
CA PHE A 545 -1.21 -0.05 -16.73
C PHE A 545 -1.74 1.12 -15.90
N SER A 546 -2.61 1.97 -16.46
CA SER A 546 -3.24 3.05 -15.66
C SER A 546 -4.17 2.47 -14.59
N TYR A 547 -5.16 1.64 -14.94
CA TYR A 547 -6.13 1.04 -14.01
C TYR A 547 -5.50 0.13 -12.94
N VAL A 548 -4.29 -0.40 -13.17
CA VAL A 548 -3.57 -1.16 -12.15
C VAL A 548 -2.73 -0.25 -11.23
N LEU A 549 -2.29 0.92 -11.71
CA LEU A 549 -1.42 1.85 -10.98
C LEU A 549 -2.15 3.06 -10.36
N THR A 550 -3.37 3.38 -10.78
CA THR A 550 -4.23 4.39 -10.14
C THR A 550 -5.30 3.76 -9.26
N ASP A 551 -5.46 4.32 -8.06
CA ASP A 551 -6.64 4.07 -7.22
C ASP A 551 -7.84 4.79 -7.87
N HIS A 552 -8.64 4.08 -8.67
CA HIS A 552 -9.88 4.65 -9.21
C HIS A 552 -11.03 4.51 -8.19
N PRO A 553 -11.62 5.62 -7.71
CA PRO A 553 -12.97 5.58 -7.15
C PRO A 553 -13.98 5.38 -8.30
N ASP A 554 -14.99 4.55 -8.06
CA ASP A 554 -16.12 4.37 -8.97
C ASP A 554 -16.91 5.70 -9.03
N PRO A 555 -16.88 6.46 -10.14
CA PRO A 555 -17.69 7.65 -10.24
C PRO A 555 -19.14 7.18 -10.39
N GLY A 556 -20.02 7.60 -9.49
CA GLY A 556 -21.43 7.23 -9.55
C GLY A 556 -22.04 7.50 -10.93
N ALA A 557 -23.20 6.88 -11.20
CA ALA A 557 -23.90 6.80 -12.49
C ALA A 557 -24.11 8.11 -13.31
N HIS A 558 -23.70 9.26 -12.80
CA HIS A 558 -23.78 10.59 -13.40
C HIS A 558 -22.58 10.98 -14.29
N MET A 559 -21.48 10.20 -14.32
CA MET A 559 -20.35 10.42 -15.25
C MET A 559 -20.31 9.40 -16.41
N GLN A 560 -21.46 8.85 -16.81
CA GLN A 560 -21.53 7.97 -17.98
C GLN A 560 -21.43 8.77 -19.28
N TYR A 561 -20.72 8.22 -20.26
CA TYR A 561 -20.80 8.69 -21.63
C TYR A 561 -22.25 8.63 -22.12
N SER A 562 -22.70 9.68 -22.81
CA SER A 562 -23.92 9.56 -23.59
C SER A 562 -23.71 8.47 -24.65
N LYS A 563 -24.64 7.52 -24.78
CA LYS A 563 -24.63 6.47 -25.82
C LYS A 563 -24.68 7.01 -27.27
N GLN A 564 -24.65 8.33 -27.42
CA GLN A 564 -24.93 9.10 -28.62
C GLN A 564 -23.69 9.77 -29.24
N THR A 565 -22.49 9.54 -28.69
CA THR A 565 -21.22 10.11 -29.21
C THR A 565 -20.55 9.20 -30.24
N CYS A 566 -20.34 9.72 -31.45
CA CYS A 566 -19.87 8.99 -32.64
C CYS A 566 -18.34 8.87 -32.79
N TYR A 567 -17.58 8.57 -31.73
CA TYR A 567 -16.10 8.60 -31.82
C TYR A 567 -15.38 7.26 -31.86
N THR A 568 -16.09 6.14 -31.99
CA THR A 568 -15.49 4.83 -31.72
C THR A 568 -15.85 3.76 -32.74
N ARG A 569 -14.82 3.19 -33.38
CA ARG A 569 -14.84 1.91 -34.12
C ARG A 569 -15.45 0.79 -33.24
N PRO A 570 -16.15 -0.23 -33.77
CA PRO A 570 -16.87 -1.27 -33.02
C PRO A 570 -16.04 -2.07 -31.99
N LEU A 571 -14.71 -2.05 -32.09
CA LEU A 571 -13.80 -2.64 -31.09
C LEU A 571 -13.45 -1.68 -29.92
N TYR A 572 -14.11 -0.53 -29.84
CA TYR A 572 -13.73 0.61 -29.00
C TYR A 572 -14.87 1.22 -28.18
N GLU A 573 -15.86 0.44 -27.78
CA GLU A 573 -16.81 0.87 -26.74
C GLU A 573 -16.08 1.01 -25.38
N ALA A 574 -16.12 2.20 -24.79
CA ALA A 574 -15.75 2.38 -23.39
C ALA A 574 -17.01 2.61 -22.55
N HIS A 575 -17.57 1.54 -22.01
CA HIS A 575 -18.44 1.67 -20.85
C HIS A 575 -17.60 2.15 -19.66
N GLN A 576 -17.89 3.34 -19.12
CA GLN A 576 -17.42 3.73 -17.78
C GLN A 576 -18.32 3.11 -16.71
N SER A 577 -18.39 1.78 -16.69
CA SER A 577 -18.56 1.04 -15.45
C SER A 577 -17.45 0.00 -15.42
N THR A 578 -16.61 0.05 -14.39
CA THR A 578 -15.51 -0.90 -14.29
C THR A 578 -16.05 -2.17 -13.64
N ASP A 579 -16.43 -3.16 -14.45
CA ASP A 579 -16.74 -4.49 -13.93
C ASP A 579 -15.49 -5.02 -13.19
N THR A 580 -15.64 -5.42 -11.93
CA THR A 580 -14.57 -6.04 -11.13
C THR A 580 -13.90 -7.21 -11.85
N ARG A 581 -14.61 -7.89 -12.77
CA ARG A 581 -14.05 -8.92 -13.64
C ARG A 581 -13.03 -8.35 -14.63
N ILE A 582 -13.30 -7.20 -15.23
CA ILE A 582 -12.38 -6.49 -16.14
C ILE A 582 -11.14 -6.02 -15.38
N LEU A 583 -11.29 -5.50 -14.15
CA LEU A 583 -10.15 -5.10 -13.32
C LEU A 583 -9.27 -6.31 -12.94
N ARG A 584 -9.89 -7.46 -12.63
CA ARG A 584 -9.17 -8.72 -12.37
C ARG A 584 -8.46 -9.24 -13.61
N THR A 585 -9.08 -9.18 -14.78
CA THR A 585 -8.46 -9.56 -16.06
C THR A 585 -7.29 -8.64 -16.38
N CYS A 586 -7.42 -7.32 -16.18
CA CYS A 586 -6.32 -6.36 -16.37
C CYS A 586 -5.16 -6.62 -15.40
N ARG A 587 -5.44 -6.94 -14.13
CA ARG A 587 -4.41 -7.32 -13.14
C ARG A 587 -3.72 -8.66 -13.48
N ALA A 588 -4.46 -9.63 -14.01
CA ALA A 588 -3.89 -10.89 -14.49
C ALA A 588 -2.98 -10.68 -15.70
N VAL A 589 -3.43 -9.91 -16.70
CA VAL A 589 -2.64 -9.53 -17.88
C VAL A 589 -1.39 -8.72 -17.49
N TYR A 590 -1.49 -7.85 -16.49
CA TYR A 590 -0.35 -7.11 -15.95
C TYR A 590 0.65 -8.01 -15.21
N ARG A 591 0.20 -8.99 -14.43
CA ARG A 591 1.07 -10.01 -13.80
C ARG A 591 1.81 -10.84 -14.85
N GLU A 592 1.17 -11.15 -15.98
CA GLU A 592 1.79 -11.87 -17.11
C GLU A 592 2.78 -11.01 -17.91
N THR A 593 2.57 -9.68 -17.96
CA THR A 593 3.36 -8.76 -18.79
C THR A 593 4.31 -7.86 -17.99
N TRP A 594 4.54 -8.19 -16.70
CA TRP A 594 5.28 -7.40 -15.70
C TRP A 594 6.75 -7.08 -16.06
N PHE A 595 7.25 -7.54 -17.21
CA PHE A 595 8.55 -7.17 -17.78
C PHE A 595 8.53 -6.73 -19.25
N LYS A 596 7.37 -6.50 -19.88
CA LYS A 596 7.34 -5.83 -21.20
C LYS A 596 7.55 -4.34 -20.96
N PRO A 597 8.73 -3.78 -21.28
CA PRO A 597 9.01 -2.40 -20.96
C PRO A 597 7.99 -1.54 -21.71
N PHE A 598 7.55 -0.45 -21.09
CA PHE A 598 6.74 0.62 -21.66
C PHE A 598 7.22 1.09 -23.07
N LEU A 599 8.47 0.78 -23.41
CA LEU A 599 9.15 0.88 -24.70
C LEU A 599 8.55 0.04 -25.83
N LEU A 600 8.02 -1.15 -25.56
CA LEU A 600 7.46 -2.03 -26.60
C LEU A 600 5.98 -1.75 -26.88
N ARG A 601 5.40 -0.76 -26.19
CA ARG A 601 3.95 -0.47 -26.23
C ARG A 601 3.63 0.52 -27.34
N GLU A 602 2.52 0.31 -28.05
CA GLU A 602 1.96 1.34 -28.93
C GLU A 602 1.36 2.46 -28.09
N HIS A 603 1.80 3.70 -28.33
CA HIS A 603 1.28 4.90 -27.68
C HIS A 603 0.32 5.61 -28.61
N VAL A 604 -0.84 6.03 -28.11
CA VAL A 604 -1.85 6.72 -28.93
C VAL A 604 -1.93 8.22 -28.57
N ARG A 605 -2.02 9.07 -29.60
CA ARG A 605 -2.19 10.52 -29.50
C ARG A 605 -3.30 11.02 -30.42
N TRP A 606 -3.93 12.11 -30.02
CA TRP A 606 -5.03 12.76 -30.74
C TRP A 606 -4.62 14.17 -31.13
N ALA A 607 -4.45 14.41 -32.42
CA ALA A 607 -4.26 15.71 -33.04
C ALA A 607 -5.60 16.18 -33.62
N THR A 608 -6.60 16.38 -32.77
CA THR A 608 -7.97 16.70 -33.16
C THR A 608 -8.54 17.80 -32.25
N ALA A 609 -9.67 18.39 -32.63
CA ALA A 609 -10.43 19.25 -31.73
C ALA A 609 -10.93 18.47 -30.48
N PRO A 610 -11.13 19.12 -29.32
CA PRO A 610 -11.46 18.44 -28.06
C PRO A 610 -12.75 17.61 -28.10
N ASP A 611 -13.71 18.01 -28.93
CA ASP A 611 -14.96 17.31 -29.20
C ASP A 611 -14.73 16.02 -30.00
N ARG A 612 -13.68 15.96 -30.83
CA ARG A 612 -13.35 14.81 -31.71
C ARG A 612 -12.42 13.78 -31.06
N ALA A 613 -12.00 14.03 -29.82
CA ALA A 613 -11.17 13.15 -28.99
C ALA A 613 -11.95 12.62 -27.78
N PRO A 614 -11.58 11.47 -27.20
CA PRO A 614 -12.18 11.02 -25.95
C PRO A 614 -11.93 12.01 -24.79
N PRO A 615 -12.92 12.28 -23.91
CA PRO A 615 -12.78 13.10 -22.70
C PRO A 615 -11.56 12.71 -21.88
N GLY A 616 -10.74 13.70 -21.52
CA GLY A 616 -9.50 13.51 -20.76
C GLY A 616 -8.33 12.92 -21.57
N LYS A 617 -8.45 12.75 -22.90
CA LYS A 617 -7.37 12.30 -23.79
C LYS A 617 -6.78 13.39 -24.70
N SER A 618 -7.17 14.65 -24.50
CA SER A 618 -6.49 15.80 -25.10
C SER A 618 -5.16 16.06 -24.37
N GLY A 619 -4.08 15.43 -24.84
CA GLY A 619 -2.72 15.63 -24.33
C GLY A 619 -2.12 14.41 -23.62
N VAL A 620 -0.89 14.55 -23.13
CA VAL A 620 -0.21 13.51 -22.33
C VAL A 620 -0.83 13.47 -20.93
N PRO A 621 -1.31 12.31 -20.44
CA PRO A 621 -1.82 12.19 -19.07
C PRO A 621 -0.78 12.72 -18.07
N TYR A 622 -1.19 13.59 -17.15
CA TYR A 622 -0.30 14.22 -16.17
C TYR A 622 0.59 13.20 -15.43
N GLU A 623 0.03 12.05 -15.09
CA GLU A 623 0.71 10.94 -14.43
C GLU A 623 1.84 10.32 -15.26
N VAL A 624 1.62 10.17 -16.57
CA VAL A 624 2.62 9.65 -17.52
C VAL A 624 3.71 10.69 -17.76
N LYS A 625 3.35 11.97 -17.88
CA LYS A 625 4.30 13.08 -18.00
C LYS A 625 5.19 13.20 -16.74
N HIS A 626 4.60 13.04 -15.56
CA HIS A 626 5.31 13.07 -14.28
C HIS A 626 6.21 11.83 -14.08
N MET A 627 5.73 10.63 -14.43
CA MET A 627 6.55 9.40 -14.41
C MET A 627 7.74 9.49 -15.37
N LEU A 628 7.50 9.94 -16.62
CA LEU A 628 8.54 10.15 -17.62
C LEU A 628 9.55 11.20 -17.19
N SER A 629 9.08 12.32 -16.62
CA SER A 629 9.97 13.36 -16.10
C SER A 629 10.88 12.82 -15.00
N ARG A 630 10.37 11.97 -14.10
CA ARG A 630 11.17 11.33 -13.04
C ARG A 630 12.18 10.34 -13.59
N LEU A 631 11.79 9.53 -14.57
CA LEU A 631 12.70 8.58 -15.24
C LEU A 631 13.81 9.32 -15.98
N LEU A 632 13.48 10.41 -16.68
CA LEU A 632 14.44 11.26 -17.39
C LEU A 632 15.37 12.02 -16.42
N THR A 633 14.88 12.48 -15.27
CA THR A 633 15.75 13.13 -14.24
C THR A 633 16.69 12.17 -13.53
N GLN A 634 16.49 10.85 -13.65
CA GLN A 634 17.32 9.82 -13.04
C GLN A 634 18.39 9.26 -13.99
N GLN A 635 18.43 9.68 -15.25
CA GLN A 635 19.41 9.23 -16.23
C GLN A 635 20.32 10.38 -16.68
N PRO A 636 21.66 10.22 -16.67
CA PRO A 636 22.57 11.16 -17.31
C PRO A 636 22.36 11.14 -18.83
N GLU A 637 22.57 12.29 -19.46
CA GLU A 637 22.09 12.76 -20.78
C GLU A 637 22.34 11.90 -22.05
N GLN A 638 22.67 10.61 -22.00
CA GLN A 638 23.09 9.87 -23.21
C GLN A 638 22.19 8.76 -23.75
N ASP A 639 21.18 8.25 -23.03
CA ASP A 639 20.26 7.26 -23.62
C ASP A 639 18.80 7.72 -23.50
N LYS A 640 18.30 8.39 -24.56
CA LYS A 640 16.88 8.66 -24.69
C LYS A 640 16.13 7.34 -24.88
N VAL A 641 15.11 7.16 -24.07
CA VAL A 641 14.28 5.98 -23.97
C VAL A 641 13.49 5.77 -25.30
N GLU A 642 13.78 4.70 -26.06
CA GLU A 642 13.18 4.41 -27.39
C GLU A 642 11.81 3.71 -27.28
N ILE A 643 10.82 4.10 -28.10
CA ILE A 643 9.56 3.34 -28.25
C ILE A 643 9.56 2.56 -29.57
N GLU A 644 8.95 1.39 -29.56
CA GLU A 644 8.60 0.64 -30.75
C GLU A 644 7.56 1.35 -31.64
N ARG A 645 6.42 1.85 -31.10
CA ARG A 645 5.28 2.34 -31.92
C ARG A 645 4.56 3.57 -31.34
N LEU A 646 4.27 4.56 -32.19
CA LEU A 646 3.44 5.73 -31.90
C LEU A 646 2.33 5.85 -32.94
N ARG A 647 1.08 5.98 -32.52
CA ARG A 647 -0.10 6.17 -33.38
C ARG A 647 -0.75 7.53 -33.11
N ILE A 648 -1.01 8.29 -34.16
CA ILE A 648 -1.57 9.64 -34.11
C ILE A 648 -2.87 9.66 -34.92
N PHE A 649 -3.99 9.96 -34.28
CA PHE A 649 -5.24 10.27 -34.96
C PHE A 649 -5.27 11.76 -35.28
N ALA A 650 -5.35 12.13 -36.54
CA ALA A 650 -5.23 13.52 -36.96
C ALA A 650 -6.46 14.01 -37.73
N GLN A 651 -6.99 15.14 -37.27
CA GLN A 651 -7.98 15.92 -38.00
C GLN A 651 -7.26 16.82 -39.00
N MET A 652 -7.77 16.95 -40.22
CA MET A 652 -7.09 17.69 -41.31
C MET A 652 -6.66 19.10 -40.93
N TYR A 653 -7.57 19.87 -40.34
CA TYR A 653 -7.24 21.21 -39.84
C TYR A 653 -6.06 21.22 -38.85
N LYS A 654 -6.00 20.25 -37.92
CA LYS A 654 -4.94 20.16 -36.92
C LYS A 654 -3.63 19.60 -37.48
N LEU A 655 -3.71 18.74 -38.48
CA LEU A 655 -2.56 18.27 -39.23
C LEU A 655 -1.88 19.45 -39.95
N GLU A 656 -2.67 20.27 -40.64
CA GLU A 656 -2.22 21.44 -41.40
C GLU A 656 -1.73 22.60 -40.50
N GLU A 657 -2.27 22.74 -39.28
CA GLU A 657 -1.76 23.67 -38.25
C GLU A 657 -0.40 23.22 -37.63
N GLY A 658 0.17 22.12 -38.10
CA GLY A 658 1.44 21.57 -37.61
C GLY A 658 1.34 20.90 -36.24
N LEU A 659 0.14 20.49 -35.78
CA LEU A 659 -0.01 19.85 -34.47
C LEU A 659 0.66 18.47 -34.42
N VAL A 660 0.68 17.75 -35.54
CA VAL A 660 1.41 16.46 -35.63
C VAL A 660 2.92 16.68 -35.51
N ALA A 661 3.47 17.73 -36.14
CA ALA A 661 4.87 18.09 -35.97
C ALA A 661 5.19 18.49 -34.52
N LYS A 662 4.30 19.24 -33.85
CA LYS A 662 4.42 19.56 -32.41
C LYS A 662 4.40 18.31 -31.53
N ILE A 663 3.55 17.33 -31.84
CA ILE A 663 3.53 16.03 -31.16
C ILE A 663 4.84 15.29 -31.41
N LEU A 664 5.42 15.31 -32.61
CA LEU A 664 6.70 14.64 -32.85
C LEU A 664 7.89 15.35 -32.19
N ALA A 665 7.81 16.67 -32.03
CA ALA A 665 8.88 17.50 -31.47
C ALA A 665 8.86 17.64 -29.92
N GLU A 666 7.86 17.11 -29.22
CA GLU A 666 7.74 17.29 -27.76
C GLU A 666 8.93 16.62 -27.02
N PRO A 667 9.73 17.35 -26.22
CA PRO A 667 10.95 16.81 -25.61
C PRO A 667 10.70 15.74 -24.54
N ALA A 668 9.45 15.59 -24.08
CA ALA A 668 9.00 14.53 -23.19
C ALA A 668 8.61 13.23 -23.93
N LEU A 669 8.70 13.21 -25.27
CA LEU A 669 8.37 12.04 -26.07
C LEU A 669 9.62 11.24 -26.41
N LEU A 670 9.42 9.96 -26.18
CA LEU A 670 10.33 8.85 -26.36
C LEU A 670 10.57 8.64 -27.86
N ALA A 671 11.79 8.28 -28.25
CA ALA A 671 12.20 8.19 -29.66
C ALA A 671 11.47 7.03 -30.39
N PRO A 672 10.47 7.26 -31.26
CA PRO A 672 9.67 6.17 -31.82
C PRO A 672 10.33 5.56 -33.06
N ARG A 673 10.36 4.22 -33.14
CA ARG A 673 10.85 3.48 -34.30
C ARG A 673 9.83 3.41 -35.43
N ILE A 674 8.54 3.30 -35.10
CA ILE A 674 7.41 3.26 -36.04
C ILE A 674 6.40 4.33 -35.66
N VAL A 675 6.00 5.15 -36.64
CA VAL A 675 4.94 6.16 -36.47
C VAL A 675 3.80 5.84 -37.43
N THR A 676 2.56 5.83 -36.94
CA THR A 676 1.35 5.64 -37.74
C THR A 676 0.44 6.86 -37.61
N LEU A 677 0.11 7.50 -38.72
CA LEU A 677 -0.84 8.59 -38.83
C LEU A 677 -2.16 8.04 -39.36
N THR A 678 -3.24 8.13 -38.60
CA THR A 678 -4.57 7.65 -39.00
C THR A 678 -5.51 8.84 -39.18
N ILE A 679 -6.19 8.87 -40.32
CA ILE A 679 -7.19 9.88 -40.67
C ILE A 679 -8.53 9.16 -40.86
N ARG A 680 -9.49 9.44 -39.99
CA ARG A 680 -10.83 8.83 -40.02
C ARG A 680 -11.75 9.53 -41.02
N HIS A 681 -12.85 8.88 -41.39
CA HIS A 681 -13.86 9.50 -42.26
C HIS A 681 -14.32 10.88 -41.76
N THR A 682 -14.52 11.02 -40.44
CA THR A 682 -15.00 12.26 -39.80
C THR A 682 -13.91 13.29 -39.53
N ASP A 683 -12.66 12.97 -39.84
CA ASP A 683 -11.50 13.85 -39.63
C ASP A 683 -11.10 14.59 -40.93
N TRP A 684 -11.70 14.22 -42.07
CA TRP A 684 -11.52 14.91 -43.35
C TRP A 684 -12.19 16.28 -43.39
N TRP A 685 -11.65 17.16 -44.23
CA TRP A 685 -12.25 18.46 -44.50
C TRP A 685 -13.67 18.31 -45.03
N PHE A 686 -14.62 19.04 -44.41
CA PHE A 686 -16.01 19.15 -44.87
C PHE A 686 -16.68 17.79 -45.15
N TRP A 687 -16.36 16.77 -44.35
CA TRP A 687 -16.93 15.42 -44.48
C TRP A 687 -18.47 15.41 -44.39
N GLU A 688 -19.03 16.36 -43.62
CA GLU A 688 -20.48 16.56 -43.44
C GLU A 688 -21.15 16.96 -44.76
N ASP A 689 -20.46 17.71 -45.61
CA ASP A 689 -20.95 18.23 -46.90
C ASP A 689 -20.61 17.33 -48.11
N ASP A 690 -20.06 16.15 -47.84
CA ASP A 690 -19.58 15.18 -48.83
C ASP A 690 -18.50 15.69 -49.81
N GLU A 691 -17.74 16.71 -49.42
CA GLU A 691 -16.69 17.27 -50.28
C GLU A 691 -15.63 16.21 -50.69
N PRO A 692 -14.96 16.39 -51.85
CA PRO A 692 -13.88 15.51 -52.29
C PRO A 692 -12.73 15.47 -51.28
N LEU A 693 -12.14 14.29 -51.12
CA LEU A 693 -10.99 14.11 -50.23
C LEU A 693 -9.78 14.88 -50.76
N ARG A 694 -9.11 15.62 -49.88
CA ARG A 694 -7.95 16.45 -50.24
C ARG A 694 -6.90 16.51 -49.14
N PHE A 695 -5.68 16.81 -49.55
CA PHE A 695 -4.53 17.12 -48.70
C PHE A 695 -3.81 18.38 -49.18
N GLU A 696 -3.45 19.24 -48.23
CA GLU A 696 -2.43 20.26 -48.45
C GLU A 696 -1.02 19.65 -48.32
N GLY A 697 -0.02 20.26 -48.96
CA GLY A 697 1.36 19.76 -49.00
C GLY A 697 2.26 20.21 -47.84
N GLY A 698 1.99 21.38 -47.25
CA GLY A 698 2.93 22.06 -46.32
C GLY A 698 3.24 21.30 -45.02
N TRP A 699 2.28 20.51 -44.50
CA TRP A 699 2.49 19.76 -43.25
C TRP A 699 3.56 18.66 -43.37
N ILE A 700 3.85 18.18 -44.59
CA ILE A 700 4.85 17.13 -44.84
C ILE A 700 6.25 17.64 -44.47
N GLU A 701 6.55 18.90 -44.81
CA GLU A 701 7.82 19.53 -44.46
C GLU A 701 7.98 19.68 -42.93
N ASP A 702 6.91 20.10 -42.25
CA ASP A 702 6.91 20.23 -40.79
C ASP A 702 7.11 18.89 -40.07
N VAL A 703 6.47 17.83 -40.57
CA VAL A 703 6.67 16.46 -40.05
C VAL A 703 8.10 15.98 -40.32
N CYS A 704 8.67 16.27 -41.49
CA CYS A 704 10.06 15.94 -41.82
C CYS A 704 11.05 16.58 -40.83
N LYS A 705 10.84 17.87 -40.50
CA LYS A 705 11.66 18.62 -39.54
C LYS A 705 11.52 18.12 -38.09
N ALA A 706 10.34 17.62 -37.73
CA ALA A 706 10.05 17.14 -36.37
C ALA A 706 10.35 15.64 -36.16
N MET A 707 10.57 14.87 -37.23
CA MET A 707 10.76 13.42 -37.16
C MET A 707 12.07 13.04 -36.45
N HIS A 708 11.99 12.11 -35.49
CA HIS A 708 13.16 11.65 -34.73
C HIS A 708 14.08 10.75 -35.57
N TRP A 709 15.39 10.76 -35.27
CA TRP A 709 16.39 9.92 -35.96
C TRP A 709 16.25 8.41 -35.68
N CYS A 710 15.36 7.98 -34.80
CA CYS A 710 15.08 6.55 -34.57
C CYS A 710 13.96 6.02 -35.48
N THR A 711 13.21 6.91 -36.13
CA THR A 711 12.02 6.56 -36.90
C THR A 711 12.42 5.94 -38.24
N ASN A 712 12.28 4.63 -38.35
CA ASN A 712 12.63 3.87 -39.55
C ASN A 712 11.39 3.47 -40.36
N GLN A 713 10.19 3.72 -39.83
CA GLN A 713 8.94 3.46 -40.55
C GLN A 713 7.91 4.54 -40.24
N PHE A 714 7.32 5.10 -41.29
CA PHE A 714 6.20 6.03 -41.21
C PHE A 714 5.02 5.46 -41.98
N CYS A 715 3.87 5.27 -41.36
CA CYS A 715 2.68 4.67 -41.97
C CYS A 715 1.55 5.69 -41.97
N ILE A 716 0.84 5.83 -43.09
CA ILE A 716 -0.36 6.67 -43.19
C ILE A 716 -1.55 5.76 -43.49
N GLU A 717 -2.56 5.80 -42.62
CA GLU A 717 -3.82 5.09 -42.76
C GLU A 717 -4.93 6.07 -43.11
N LEU A 718 -5.56 5.86 -44.26
CA LEU A 718 -6.66 6.66 -44.78
C LEU A 718 -7.94 5.85 -44.66
N GLU A 719 -8.91 6.34 -43.88
CA GLU A 719 -10.23 5.74 -43.73
C GLU A 719 -11.30 6.66 -44.33
N SER A 720 -12.21 6.08 -45.11
CA SER A 720 -13.45 6.73 -45.57
C SER A 720 -14.50 5.67 -45.85
N LEU A 721 -15.66 6.07 -46.37
CA LEU A 721 -16.76 5.18 -46.71
C LEU A 721 -16.37 4.27 -47.90
N GLU A 722 -16.91 3.05 -47.96
CA GLU A 722 -16.66 2.09 -49.05
C GLU A 722 -16.97 2.69 -50.43
N ARG A 723 -17.99 3.57 -50.53
CA ARG A 723 -18.31 4.28 -51.78
C ARG A 723 -17.23 5.26 -52.24
N LYS A 724 -16.39 5.77 -51.34
CA LYS A 724 -15.25 6.67 -51.63
C LYS A 724 -13.94 5.90 -51.84
N LYS A 725 -13.99 4.57 -52.00
CA LYS A 725 -12.82 3.73 -52.26
C LYS A 725 -11.93 4.26 -53.39
N ASP A 726 -12.52 4.62 -54.53
CA ASP A 726 -11.75 5.10 -55.68
C ASP A 726 -10.98 6.39 -55.39
N GLN A 727 -11.52 7.27 -54.52
CA GLN A 727 -10.82 8.47 -54.08
C GLN A 727 -9.63 8.13 -53.18
N ILE A 728 -9.81 7.21 -52.22
CA ILE A 728 -8.73 6.75 -51.34
C ILE A 728 -7.62 6.07 -52.16
N ASP A 729 -7.99 5.22 -53.11
CA ASP A 729 -7.03 4.52 -53.97
C ASP A 729 -6.25 5.51 -54.86
N LYS A 730 -6.93 6.51 -55.45
CA LYS A 730 -6.27 7.60 -56.19
C LYS A 730 -5.27 8.37 -55.31
N ILE A 731 -5.63 8.68 -54.06
CA ILE A 731 -4.75 9.36 -53.10
C ILE A 731 -3.56 8.47 -52.76
N ALA A 732 -3.78 7.20 -52.41
CA ALA A 732 -2.73 6.26 -52.07
C ALA A 732 -1.72 6.06 -53.21
N ASP A 733 -2.20 5.96 -54.45
CA ASP A 733 -1.34 5.85 -55.64
C ASP A 733 -0.52 7.13 -55.87
N GLN A 734 -1.10 8.31 -55.62
CA GLN A 734 -0.36 9.58 -55.70
C GLN A 734 0.69 9.70 -54.60
N MET A 735 0.38 9.26 -53.37
CA MET A 735 1.35 9.22 -52.27
C MET A 735 2.54 8.32 -52.63
N ILE A 736 2.29 7.15 -53.22
CA ILE A 736 3.34 6.22 -53.66
C ILE A 736 4.23 6.85 -54.74
N LYS A 737 3.64 7.60 -55.68
CA LYS A 737 4.33 8.19 -56.83
C LYS A 737 4.99 9.54 -56.59
N LYS A 738 4.64 10.25 -55.51
CA LYS A 738 5.09 11.64 -55.30
C LYS A 738 5.67 11.91 -53.92
N TRP A 739 5.23 11.22 -52.88
CA TRP A 739 5.57 11.59 -51.50
C TRP A 739 6.85 10.89 -51.02
N TYR A 740 7.63 11.61 -50.23
CA TYR A 740 8.79 11.11 -49.50
C TYR A 740 8.94 11.89 -48.19
N PHE A 741 9.56 11.28 -47.19
CA PHE A 741 9.84 11.94 -45.91
C PHE A 741 11.35 11.99 -45.67
N LYS A 742 11.93 13.19 -45.66
CA LYS A 742 13.37 13.41 -45.43
C LYS A 742 13.59 13.81 -43.98
N ARG A 743 14.23 12.93 -43.20
CA ARG A 743 14.58 13.20 -41.81
C ARG A 743 15.72 14.22 -41.70
N CYS A 744 15.84 14.84 -40.53
CA CYS A 744 16.90 15.83 -40.23
C CYS A 744 18.33 15.30 -40.34
N ASP A 745 18.55 13.98 -40.24
CA ASP A 745 19.86 13.34 -40.43
C ASP A 745 20.18 12.98 -41.88
N GLY A 746 19.29 13.31 -42.82
CA GLY A 746 19.46 13.07 -44.26
C GLY A 746 18.91 11.74 -44.76
N VAL A 747 18.38 10.87 -43.88
CA VAL A 747 17.73 9.63 -44.29
C VAL A 747 16.37 9.92 -44.90
N VAL A 748 16.12 9.38 -46.09
CA VAL A 748 14.84 9.53 -46.81
C VAL A 748 14.03 8.23 -46.71
N LEU A 749 12.76 8.36 -46.32
CA LEU A 749 11.76 7.29 -46.31
C LEU A 749 10.92 7.38 -47.59
N TYR A 750 10.90 6.30 -48.36
CA TYR A 750 10.13 6.17 -49.61
C TYR A 750 8.93 5.24 -49.41
N ALA A 751 7.87 5.44 -50.19
CA ALA A 751 6.72 4.55 -50.16
C ALA A 751 7.10 3.13 -50.61
N ASP A 752 6.72 2.14 -49.83
CA ASP A 752 6.84 0.74 -50.17
C ASP A 752 5.58 0.28 -50.92
N ALA A 753 5.70 0.11 -52.23
CA ALA A 753 4.59 -0.32 -53.08
C ALA A 753 4.03 -1.70 -52.69
N LEU A 754 4.84 -2.59 -52.11
CA LEU A 754 4.42 -3.89 -51.57
C LEU A 754 3.83 -3.78 -50.16
N GLY A 755 4.01 -2.62 -49.51
CA GLY A 755 3.53 -2.31 -48.16
C GLY A 755 2.12 -1.70 -48.12
N ARG A 756 1.46 -1.53 -49.26
CA ARG A 756 0.04 -1.12 -49.35
C ARG A 756 -0.84 -2.23 -48.75
N LYS A 757 -1.61 -1.90 -47.72
CA LYS A 757 -2.57 -2.82 -47.10
C LYS A 757 -3.97 -2.26 -47.17
N GLU A 758 -4.92 -3.14 -47.48
CA GLU A 758 -6.34 -2.81 -47.53
C GLU A 758 -7.07 -3.49 -46.38
N SER A 759 -7.98 -2.77 -45.73
CA SER A 759 -8.88 -3.34 -44.72
C SER A 759 -10.26 -2.70 -44.78
N ARG A 760 -11.27 -3.41 -44.26
CA ARG A 760 -12.68 -2.98 -44.26
C ARG A 760 -13.30 -3.21 -42.90
N TRP A 761 -14.26 -2.35 -42.52
CA TRP A 761 -15.10 -2.57 -41.34
C TRP A 761 -16.46 -1.87 -41.48
N SER A 762 -17.47 -2.33 -40.72
CA SER A 762 -18.83 -1.78 -40.75
C SER A 762 -19.23 -1.20 -39.39
N GLY A 763 -19.88 -0.03 -39.39
CA GLY A 763 -20.35 0.68 -38.20
C GLY A 763 -21.83 1.04 -38.26
N ASP A 764 -22.35 1.55 -37.14
CA ASP A 764 -23.72 2.05 -37.03
C ASP A 764 -23.84 3.44 -37.70
N SER A 765 -24.97 3.72 -38.35
CA SER A 765 -25.25 5.02 -38.97
C SER A 765 -25.90 6.02 -38.03
N THR A 766 -26.20 5.65 -36.78
CA THR A 766 -26.85 6.54 -35.81
C THR A 766 -25.87 7.47 -35.09
N TRP A 767 -26.25 8.75 -35.02
CA TRP A 767 -25.55 9.82 -34.32
C TRP A 767 -26.53 10.57 -33.41
N GLY A 768 -26.56 10.19 -32.13
CA GLY A 768 -27.53 10.71 -31.19
C GLY A 768 -28.98 10.42 -31.57
N ASP A 769 -29.84 11.42 -31.53
CA ASP A 769 -31.24 11.28 -31.97
C ASP A 769 -31.38 11.38 -33.50
N ARG A 770 -30.25 11.32 -34.23
CA ARG A 770 -30.19 11.45 -35.68
C ARG A 770 -29.62 10.18 -36.29
N ARG A 771 -30.10 9.79 -37.45
CA ARG A 771 -29.62 8.66 -38.24
C ARG A 771 -29.05 9.22 -39.53
N TRP A 772 -27.79 8.91 -39.81
CA TRP A 772 -27.07 9.39 -40.98
C TRP A 772 -27.43 8.53 -42.19
N VAL A 773 -28.46 8.93 -42.93
CA VAL A 773 -29.08 8.09 -43.97
C VAL A 773 -28.34 8.17 -45.30
N ARG A 774 -27.72 9.32 -45.61
CA ARG A 774 -27.07 9.59 -46.90
C ARG A 774 -26.05 8.52 -47.32
N ASP A 775 -25.32 7.98 -46.34
CA ASP A 775 -24.14 7.15 -46.56
C ASP A 775 -24.35 5.66 -46.20
N GLU A 776 -25.60 5.26 -45.91
CA GLU A 776 -25.93 3.89 -45.54
C GLU A 776 -25.77 2.90 -46.69
N THR A 777 -25.08 1.79 -46.43
CA THR A 777 -25.07 0.63 -47.33
C THR A 777 -26.26 -0.29 -47.08
N GLU A 778 -26.68 -0.38 -45.82
CA GLU A 778 -27.92 -1.03 -45.36
C GLU A 778 -28.58 -0.15 -44.29
N PRO A 779 -29.90 -0.27 -44.06
CA PRO A 779 -30.56 0.53 -43.04
C PRO A 779 -29.89 0.39 -41.65
N GLY A 780 -29.30 1.47 -41.15
CA GLY A 780 -28.60 1.47 -39.85
C GLY A 780 -27.10 1.19 -39.93
N ARG A 781 -26.51 1.05 -41.13
CA ARG A 781 -25.15 0.55 -41.32
C ARG A 781 -24.34 1.40 -42.31
N LEU A 782 -23.12 1.75 -41.90
CA LEU A 782 -22.08 2.37 -42.71
C LEU A 782 -20.93 1.39 -42.93
N ASP A 783 -20.45 1.24 -44.17
CA ASP A 783 -19.26 0.46 -44.47
C ASP A 783 -18.06 1.37 -44.77
N TYR A 784 -16.91 1.04 -44.18
CA TYR A 784 -15.68 1.82 -44.26
C TYR A 784 -14.58 1.02 -44.97
N TYR A 785 -13.83 1.75 -45.81
CA TYR A 785 -12.65 1.29 -46.53
C TYR A 785 -11.41 2.00 -46.01
N ILE A 786 -10.36 1.22 -45.72
CA ILE A 786 -9.10 1.72 -45.19
C ILE A 786 -7.93 1.27 -46.06
N VAL A 787 -7.08 2.22 -46.44
CA VAL A 787 -5.80 1.95 -47.11
C VAL A 787 -4.65 2.45 -46.25
N SER A 788 -3.65 1.59 -46.04
CA SER A 788 -2.41 1.93 -45.34
C SER A 788 -1.25 1.99 -46.32
N VAL A 789 -0.53 3.12 -46.36
CA VAL A 789 0.70 3.30 -47.15
C VAL A 789 1.88 3.43 -46.18
N THR A 790 2.89 2.57 -46.36
CA THR A 790 4.07 2.51 -45.47
C THR A 790 5.30 3.09 -46.17
N PHE A 791 6.03 3.97 -45.49
CA PHE A 791 7.27 4.59 -45.94
C PHE A 791 8.46 4.04 -45.14
N ARG A 792 9.52 3.59 -45.85
CA ARG A 792 10.72 2.94 -45.27
C ARG A 792 12.00 3.40 -45.98
N PRO A 793 13.19 3.23 -45.37
CA PRO A 793 14.46 3.50 -46.04
C PRO A 793 14.62 2.62 -47.28
N ARG A 794 15.24 3.17 -48.32
CA ARG A 794 15.47 2.48 -49.59
C ARG A 794 16.10 1.08 -49.43
N ILE A 795 17.09 0.96 -48.55
CA ILE A 795 17.79 -0.30 -48.29
C ILE A 795 16.85 -1.39 -47.74
N ASP A 796 15.85 -1.01 -46.95
CA ASP A 796 14.88 -1.96 -46.38
C ASP A 796 13.84 -2.39 -47.41
N ILE A 797 13.46 -1.48 -48.32
CA ILE A 797 12.55 -1.77 -49.45
C ILE A 797 13.22 -2.76 -50.41
N GLU A 798 14.45 -2.46 -50.83
CA GLU A 798 15.25 -3.32 -51.73
C GLU A 798 15.51 -4.70 -51.11
N ARG A 799 15.79 -4.77 -49.80
CA ARG A 799 15.92 -6.04 -49.06
C ARG A 799 14.63 -6.86 -49.03
N SER A 800 13.47 -6.21 -49.00
CA SER A 800 12.17 -6.90 -49.10
C SER A 800 11.73 -7.20 -50.54
N GLY A 801 12.59 -6.96 -51.54
CA GLY A 801 12.28 -7.21 -52.95
C GLY A 801 11.42 -6.13 -53.63
N GLY A 802 11.22 -4.98 -52.97
CA GLY A 802 10.53 -3.83 -53.54
C GLY A 802 11.46 -2.92 -54.35
N THR A 803 10.88 -2.00 -55.12
CA THR A 803 11.62 -0.97 -55.88
C THR A 803 11.06 0.42 -55.58
N VAL A 804 11.94 1.43 -55.57
CA VAL A 804 11.58 2.83 -55.35
C VAL A 804 11.42 3.51 -56.70
N ASP A 805 10.37 4.31 -56.87
CA ASP A 805 10.12 5.06 -58.08
C ASP A 805 11.25 6.09 -58.36
N ARG A 806 11.67 6.17 -59.62
CA ARG A 806 12.80 7.02 -60.04
C ARG A 806 12.47 8.51 -59.99
N GLU A 807 11.22 8.89 -60.19
CA GLU A 807 10.77 10.29 -60.13
C GLU A 807 10.80 10.80 -58.70
N VAL A 808 10.27 10.02 -57.75
CA VAL A 808 10.33 10.32 -56.29
C VAL A 808 11.77 10.39 -55.80
N PHE A 809 12.61 9.45 -56.26
CA PHE A 809 14.03 9.46 -55.90
C PHE A 809 14.72 10.76 -56.35
N ASN A 810 14.51 11.18 -57.59
CA ASN A 810 15.09 12.44 -58.09
C ASN A 810 14.53 13.67 -57.36
N ALA A 811 13.23 13.69 -57.07
CA ALA A 811 12.60 14.77 -56.30
C ALA A 811 13.20 14.89 -54.89
N SER A 812 13.49 13.77 -54.23
CA SER A 812 14.09 13.75 -52.88
C SER A 812 15.52 14.29 -52.78
N GLN A 813 16.22 14.44 -53.91
CA GLN A 813 17.58 15.01 -53.96
C GLN A 813 17.58 16.54 -54.00
N LYS A 814 16.43 17.19 -54.18
CA LYS A 814 16.32 18.64 -54.12
C LYS A 814 16.40 19.13 -52.67
N ASP A 815 16.90 20.35 -52.47
CA ASP A 815 17.07 20.97 -51.14
C ASP A 815 15.79 21.64 -50.59
N TRP A 816 14.73 21.73 -51.39
CA TRP A 816 13.47 22.38 -51.06
C TRP A 816 12.28 21.48 -51.40
N PHE A 817 11.20 21.57 -50.62
CA PHE A 817 9.93 20.87 -50.87
C PHE A 817 9.05 21.71 -51.79
N ASP A 818 8.51 21.11 -52.85
CA ASP A 818 7.48 21.75 -53.67
C ASP A 818 6.09 21.39 -53.11
N GLU A 819 5.52 22.28 -52.30
CA GLU A 819 4.20 22.07 -51.68
C GLU A 819 3.10 21.81 -52.73
N ASN A 820 3.21 22.39 -53.92
CA ASN A 820 2.22 22.23 -54.98
C ASN A 820 2.28 20.85 -55.64
N GLU A 821 3.45 20.22 -55.71
CA GLU A 821 3.59 18.85 -56.23
C GLU A 821 3.08 17.80 -55.23
N LEU A 822 3.15 18.10 -53.93
CA LEU A 822 2.73 17.23 -52.84
C LEU A 822 1.24 17.38 -52.47
N LYS A 823 0.62 18.49 -52.87
CA LYS A 823 -0.81 18.77 -52.72
C LYS A 823 -1.66 17.78 -53.52
N ILE A 824 -2.73 17.27 -52.91
CA ILE A 824 -3.67 16.33 -53.56
C ILE A 824 -5.08 16.90 -53.48
N HIS A 825 -5.61 17.33 -54.62
CA HIS A 825 -7.00 17.80 -54.77
C HIS A 825 -7.72 16.92 -55.80
N LEU A 826 -8.74 16.18 -55.36
CA LEU A 826 -9.59 15.39 -56.25
C LEU A 826 -10.77 16.23 -56.75
N GLY A 827 -11.29 15.89 -57.94
CA GLY A 827 -12.49 16.54 -58.50
C GLY A 827 -13.80 15.98 -57.93
N ASP A 828 -14.91 16.70 -58.16
CA ASP A 828 -16.26 16.46 -57.60
C ASP A 828 -17.00 15.19 -58.10
N GLU A 829 -16.30 14.21 -58.66
CA GLU A 829 -16.90 13.10 -59.41
C GLU A 829 -17.85 12.18 -58.60
N SER A 830 -17.95 12.32 -57.27
CA SER A 830 -18.71 11.42 -56.37
C SER A 830 -19.43 12.13 -55.21
N ARG A 831 -19.65 13.45 -55.34
CA ARG A 831 -20.38 14.25 -54.35
C ARG A 831 -21.88 13.96 -54.41
N ILE A 832 -22.48 13.68 -53.27
CA ILE A 832 -23.94 13.58 -53.10
C ILE A 832 -24.44 14.89 -52.49
N GLU A 833 -25.18 15.68 -53.29
CA GLU A 833 -25.89 16.85 -52.79
C GLU A 833 -27.18 16.40 -52.06
N ASP A 834 -27.11 16.35 -50.73
CA ASP A 834 -28.25 16.06 -49.87
C ASP A 834 -28.49 17.21 -48.88
N PRO A 835 -29.63 17.93 -48.96
CA PRO A 835 -29.94 19.04 -48.06
C PRO A 835 -30.25 18.60 -46.62
N SER A 836 -30.48 17.30 -46.37
CA SER A 836 -30.74 16.76 -45.03
C SER A 836 -30.11 15.37 -44.88
N PRO A 837 -28.78 15.28 -44.67
CA PRO A 837 -28.05 14.01 -44.64
C PRO A 837 -28.40 13.11 -43.44
N PHE A 838 -29.32 13.56 -42.58
CA PHE A 838 -29.77 12.85 -41.39
C PHE A 838 -31.30 12.88 -41.21
N GLU A 839 -31.84 11.81 -40.61
CA GLU A 839 -33.23 11.69 -40.15
C GLU A 839 -33.29 11.67 -38.63
N TYR A 840 -34.32 12.25 -38.00
CA TYR A 840 -34.51 12.13 -36.55
C TYR A 840 -35.13 10.77 -36.18
N VAL A 841 -34.48 10.02 -35.29
CA VAL A 841 -34.92 8.70 -34.82
C VAL A 841 -36.09 8.90 -33.84
N ARG A 842 -37.32 8.52 -34.22
CA ARG A 842 -38.47 8.50 -33.29
C ARG A 842 -38.37 7.28 -32.37
N ASP A 843 -38.38 7.52 -31.05
CA ASP A 843 -38.38 6.48 -30.02
C ASP A 843 -39.62 5.58 -30.13
N THR A 844 -39.42 4.26 -30.16
CA THR A 844 -40.47 3.23 -30.23
C THR A 844 -41.11 3.01 -28.85
N ARG A 845 -41.69 4.07 -28.29
CA ARG A 845 -42.72 3.99 -27.25
C ARG A 845 -43.83 4.94 -27.62
N GLY A 846 -44.96 4.39 -28.05
CA GLY A 846 -46.11 5.15 -28.50
C GLY A 846 -46.54 6.22 -27.48
N ALA A 847 -46.32 7.49 -27.83
CA ALA A 847 -47.07 8.62 -27.32
C ALA A 847 -47.12 9.68 -28.43
N ILE A 848 -48.30 9.84 -29.02
CA ILE A 848 -48.63 10.95 -29.90
C ILE A 848 -48.78 12.18 -29.00
N GLN A 849 -47.97 13.23 -29.22
CA GLN A 849 -48.45 14.60 -29.08
C GLN A 849 -48.23 15.31 -30.40
N SER A 850 -49.29 15.29 -31.21
CA SER A 850 -49.53 16.25 -32.27
C SER A 850 -49.77 17.63 -31.65
N PHE A 851 -49.25 18.68 -32.29
CA PHE A 851 -49.96 19.88 -32.82
C PHE A 851 -48.96 21.02 -33.03
N PRO A 852 -49.21 21.98 -33.95
CA PRO A 852 -49.66 21.85 -35.33
C PRO A 852 -48.65 22.48 -36.31
N THR A 853 -48.63 21.96 -37.54
CA THR A 853 -48.05 22.62 -38.70
C THR A 853 -48.79 23.92 -39.02
N ARG A 854 -48.07 25.01 -39.28
CA ARG A 854 -48.54 26.06 -40.20
C ARG A 854 -47.39 26.81 -40.90
N LYS A 855 -47.46 26.67 -42.24
CA LYS A 855 -47.10 27.62 -43.31
C LYS A 855 -45.63 27.74 -43.72
N SER A 856 -45.34 27.00 -44.78
CA SER A 856 -44.54 27.48 -45.90
C SER A 856 -45.11 28.79 -46.48
N VAL A 857 -44.27 29.83 -46.58
CA VAL A 857 -44.34 30.90 -47.59
C VAL A 857 -42.92 31.43 -47.82
N GLY A 858 -42.48 31.47 -49.08
CA GLY A 858 -41.68 32.58 -49.60
C GLY A 858 -40.17 32.37 -49.69
N ILE A 859 -39.73 32.09 -50.92
CA ILE A 859 -38.38 32.30 -51.47
C ILE A 859 -37.95 33.77 -51.26
N VAL A 860 -36.65 34.02 -51.01
CA VAL A 860 -35.74 34.94 -51.76
C VAL A 860 -34.39 35.08 -51.03
N ASN A 861 -33.32 35.02 -51.82
CA ASN A 861 -31.91 35.27 -51.52
C ASN A 861 -31.64 36.48 -50.61
N ASP A 862 -30.56 36.43 -49.83
CA ASP A 862 -29.34 37.22 -50.09
C ASP A 862 -28.40 37.23 -48.86
N GLY A 863 -27.19 36.72 -49.06
CA GLY A 863 -25.94 37.31 -48.57
C GLY A 863 -25.61 37.39 -47.07
N ILE A 864 -24.31 37.59 -46.85
CA ILE A 864 -23.68 38.23 -45.67
C ILE A 864 -23.15 37.25 -44.59
N THR A 865 -21.86 36.89 -44.73
CA THR A 865 -20.88 37.04 -43.63
C THR A 865 -20.73 38.54 -43.27
N PRO A 866 -20.17 38.98 -42.11
CA PRO A 866 -19.72 38.28 -40.90
C PRO A 866 -20.08 39.02 -39.57
N SER A 867 -19.58 38.49 -38.45
CA SER A 867 -19.02 39.23 -37.28
C SER A 867 -19.88 39.61 -36.05
N PHE A 868 -19.27 39.31 -34.89
CA PHE A 868 -19.11 40.15 -33.68
C PHE A 868 -20.05 40.04 -32.45
N LEU A 869 -19.34 39.93 -31.30
CA LEU A 869 -19.53 40.53 -29.94
C LEU A 869 -20.59 39.93 -29.01
N ARG A 870 -20.14 39.50 -27.80
CA ARG A 870 -20.34 40.13 -26.46
C ARG A 870 -21.83 40.22 -26.08
N GLU A 871 -22.25 39.89 -24.87
CA GLU A 871 -21.83 40.48 -23.59
C GLU A 871 -22.55 39.74 -22.44
N ASN A 872 -22.04 39.95 -21.22
CA ASN A 872 -22.60 39.52 -19.94
C ASN A 872 -23.98 40.14 -19.67
N ASP A 873 -24.83 39.47 -18.87
CA ASP A 873 -25.42 40.10 -17.68
C ASP A 873 -26.15 39.12 -16.73
N ARG A 874 -25.76 39.21 -15.44
CA ARG A 874 -26.54 39.29 -14.17
C ARG A 874 -27.67 38.25 -13.90
N VAL A 875 -27.62 37.46 -12.82
CA VAL A 875 -27.67 37.73 -11.35
C VAL A 875 -29.10 37.94 -10.81
N ASP A 876 -29.38 37.22 -9.70
CA ASP A 876 -30.49 37.33 -8.73
C ASP A 876 -31.88 36.78 -9.14
N SER A 877 -32.64 36.00 -8.35
CA SER A 877 -32.81 35.96 -6.89
C SER A 877 -33.74 34.79 -6.46
N MET A 878 -33.53 34.30 -5.21
CA MET A 878 -34.51 33.89 -4.15
C MET A 878 -35.61 32.83 -4.43
N LEU A 879 -36.13 32.02 -3.49
CA LEU A 879 -35.84 31.49 -2.14
C LEU A 879 -37.10 30.65 -1.77
N ASN A 880 -36.92 29.52 -1.07
CA ASN A 880 -37.89 28.83 -0.17
C ASN A 880 -39.16 28.20 -0.81
N ILE A 881 -39.63 27.00 -0.42
CA ILE A 881 -40.19 26.65 0.91
C ILE A 881 -40.13 25.13 1.18
N SER A 882 -39.61 24.82 2.37
CA SER A 882 -39.84 23.74 3.35
C SER A 882 -40.99 22.71 3.16
N SER A 883 -40.57 21.44 3.31
CA SER A 883 -41.15 20.24 3.96
C SER A 883 -42.62 20.14 4.43
N ALA A 884 -43.10 18.89 4.26
CA ALA A 884 -43.98 18.09 5.13
C ALA A 884 -45.49 18.02 4.80
N CYS A 885 -45.93 16.88 4.26
CA CYS A 885 -47.17 16.25 4.71
C CYS A 885 -47.17 14.73 4.47
N LEU A 886 -47.55 14.01 5.52
CA LEU A 886 -47.55 12.57 5.73
C LEU A 886 -48.68 11.83 5.00
N ARG A 887 -48.40 10.57 4.64
CA ARG A 887 -49.24 9.35 4.75
C ARG A 887 -50.70 9.39 4.26
N ARG A 888 -51.01 8.47 3.32
CA ARG A 888 -51.92 7.31 3.44
C ARG A 888 -51.74 6.46 2.17
N ARG A 889 -51.20 5.23 2.20
CA ARG A 889 -51.61 3.95 2.82
C ARG A 889 -52.71 3.23 2.03
N GLU A 890 -52.29 2.06 1.52
CA GLU A 890 -53.02 0.79 1.34
C GLU A 890 -53.97 0.56 0.15
N GLU A 891 -53.89 -0.69 -0.32
CA GLU A 891 -54.81 -1.45 -1.20
C GLU A 891 -54.76 -1.13 -2.71
N HIS A 892 -54.64 -2.07 -3.65
CA HIS A 892 -54.79 -3.54 -3.67
C HIS A 892 -54.06 -4.17 -4.88
N GLY A 893 -53.63 -5.45 -4.78
CA GLY A 893 -53.31 -6.32 -5.92
C GLY A 893 -51.94 -6.98 -5.89
#